data_AF-A0AA39HUF9-F1
#
_entry.id   AF-A0AA39HUF9-F1
#
_cell.length_a   1.000
_cell.length_b   1.000
_cell.length_c   1.000
_cell.angle_alpha   90.00
_cell.angle_beta   90.00
_cell.angle_gamma   90.00
#
_symmetry.space_group_name_H-M   'P 1'
#
loop_
_entity.id
_entity.type
_entity.pdbx_description
1 polymer ?
#
loop_
_entity_poly.entity_id
_entity_poly.type
_entity_poly.pdbx_seq_one_letter_code
_entity_poly.pdbx_strand_id
1 'polypeptide(L)'
;MLGNAAEWTKAKVFWGVATQLTAKGAQLAAEKVLTKSVSTPAEEAENNSGQTTVVRGQSTMSAKLIRFIGNYDVTAEGKFLWEILTQLRGLGVGRLVTKTEWNRKWPEQPSYLKIVRARPEMDRWLHGGKLWAEFTFRGRNLGIYEFGTELNRSDWKLVHKHEEKLFTEAKDAMKEVTLPGSFPIPPLQVLLAKKYAKKSGLEWTAAQERAPLQLAIDPQFKLLELFIKQGDLTKQGKTIYEEVNPQDFLDLYGAELPTKVEPWNVGPADVRSSFVGGMVHSSKQQNGWVAGSDADDEEQPVKLILVTGGVISGVGKGIISSSLGVLLKANGYRVSAIKIDPYINIDAGTFSPFEHGEVFVLDDGGEVDLDLGNYERFLNVSLCRDNNITTGKIYQKVIQKERNGDYGGKTVQVIPHISGAIIEWIQRVAAIPVDGSGKRPHVCIVELGGTIGDIEGMPYYKAFDIYKRPTHRDQLMSVHVSLLLDPKSTGEPKTKPLQNSLKLLRSEGLNSDLLVCRSEKPLTDRLKEKIAEVGMLDLEQIIGVHDVSNIYKVPLLLHQQNVLEQIIKKLNLCPVDPSETLHSTPNIYQWTQLSNLCDHPTGVCRIALVGKYVRISDAYASVNKALRHAAIHANRKLVIEYVSSEDLEDGVAPEVQQKAWETIKRSDGILVPGGFGDRGIEGMIRACQYARENKVPYLGICLGMQCASIEFARNVCGIDNANSVEFDRTLDDSKQIVIDMPEHCAATHGLGATMRLGRRMTVFLTDDSKLRHLYGRGAVEERHRHRYEVNPKIVPQLSRAGLLFIGMGVDETTTMIEADRRTESSAELVKMANANCNGYNGLDALLNKIDQLCERGGDGKDKTAVRMEMIEMKDHPYFVGVQYHPEYLSHPLKPSPPFLGLLLAACKQLEGYMHGKCPTPMDILADPQA
;
A
#
# COMPACT_ATOMS: atom_id res chain seq x y z
N MET A 1 -19.26 -49.17 -20.32
CA MET A 1 -18.92 -49.86 -21.58
C MET A 1 -17.46 -49.56 -21.90
N LEU A 2 -16.71 -50.60 -22.25
CA LEU A 2 -15.26 -50.68 -22.43
C LEU A 2 -14.82 -50.32 -23.85
N GLY A 3 -13.52 -49.97 -23.98
CA GLY A 3 -12.71 -50.12 -25.20
C GLY A 3 -12.41 -48.80 -25.91
N ASN A 4 -11.19 -48.45 -26.31
CA ASN A 4 -9.93 -49.20 -26.36
C ASN A 4 -8.76 -48.22 -26.50
N ALA A 5 -7.62 -48.59 -25.91
CA ALA A 5 -6.31 -48.00 -26.16
C ALA A 5 -5.47 -49.04 -26.95
N ALA A 6 -4.87 -48.65 -28.08
CA ALA A 6 -3.69 -49.29 -28.68
C ALA A 6 -3.29 -48.53 -29.96
N GLU A 7 -2.00 -48.63 -30.30
CA GLU A 7 -1.27 -47.93 -31.38
C GLU A 7 -0.91 -46.49 -30.96
N TRP A 8 0.28 -46.19 -30.48
CA TRP A 8 1.56 -46.35 -31.17
C TRP A 8 2.70 -46.62 -30.18
N THR A 9 3.29 -47.81 -30.25
CA THR A 9 4.66 -48.07 -29.78
C THR A 9 5.22 -49.20 -30.62
N LYS A 10 6.19 -48.91 -31.49
CA LYS A 10 7.35 -49.77 -31.82
C LYS A 10 8.12 -49.24 -33.04
N ALA A 11 9.29 -48.66 -32.78
CA ALA A 11 10.49 -48.88 -33.59
C ALA A 11 11.72 -48.63 -32.69
N LYS A 12 12.22 -49.71 -32.08
CA LYS A 12 13.58 -49.82 -31.53
C LYS A 12 14.28 -50.90 -32.34
N VAL A 13 15.60 -50.77 -32.41
CA VAL A 13 16.63 -51.72 -32.88
C VAL A 13 17.17 -51.45 -34.30
N PHE A 14 18.30 -50.72 -34.34
CA PHE A 14 19.50 -51.22 -35.00
C PHE A 14 20.72 -50.99 -34.09
N TRP A 15 21.64 -51.94 -34.12
CA TRP A 15 22.69 -52.28 -33.16
C TRP A 15 24.05 -52.12 -33.86
N GLY A 16 25.13 -51.79 -33.15
CA GLY A 16 26.47 -51.66 -33.76
C GLY A 16 27.59 -51.31 -32.78
N VAL A 17 28.21 -52.36 -32.23
CA VAL A 17 29.36 -52.43 -31.31
C VAL A 17 30.67 -51.90 -31.93
N ALA A 18 31.47 -51.17 -31.15
CA ALA A 18 32.95 -51.24 -31.18
C ALA A 18 33.57 -50.68 -29.88
N THR A 19 34.00 -51.61 -29.04
CA THR A 19 34.82 -51.41 -27.84
C THR A 19 36.31 -51.51 -28.24
N GLN A 20 37.16 -50.77 -27.51
CA GLN A 20 38.59 -51.07 -27.21
C GLN A 20 39.62 -51.15 -28.35
N LEU A 21 40.60 -50.23 -28.28
CA LEU A 21 42.07 -50.35 -28.44
C LEU A 21 42.57 -48.88 -28.28
N THR A 22 43.45 -48.45 -27.38
CA THR A 22 44.42 -49.10 -26.49
C THR A 22 44.82 -48.14 -25.37
N ALA A 23 45.04 -48.70 -24.20
CA ALA A 23 45.66 -48.05 -23.05
C ALA A 23 47.17 -47.87 -23.23
N LYS A 24 47.74 -46.93 -22.45
CA LYS A 24 49.12 -46.88 -21.94
C LYS A 24 50.27 -46.92 -22.95
N GLY A 25 50.91 -45.77 -23.13
CA GLY A 25 52.30 -45.69 -23.59
C GLY A 25 52.84 -44.27 -23.55
N ALA A 26 53.86 -44.06 -22.72
CA ALA A 26 54.78 -42.91 -22.65
C ALA A 26 54.25 -41.62 -21.97
N GLN A 27 54.76 -41.10 -20.84
CA GLN A 27 56.07 -41.21 -20.17
C GLN A 27 57.25 -41.08 -21.13
N LEU A 28 58.00 -39.97 -21.00
CA LEU A 28 59.17 -39.54 -21.80
C LEU A 28 58.86 -38.70 -23.05
N ALA A 29 58.97 -37.38 -22.92
CA ALA A 29 59.89 -36.56 -23.73
C ALA A 29 59.61 -35.05 -23.53
N ALA A 30 60.02 -34.53 -22.37
CA ALA A 30 60.49 -33.15 -22.25
C ALA A 30 61.57 -33.16 -21.15
N GLU A 31 62.65 -33.89 -21.41
CA GLU A 31 63.87 -33.82 -20.61
C GLU A 31 65.03 -33.48 -21.55
N LYS A 32 65.90 -32.58 -21.06
CA LYS A 32 67.16 -32.06 -21.62
C LYS A 32 66.94 -30.92 -22.63
N VAL A 33 67.34 -29.69 -22.32
CA VAL A 33 68.71 -29.29 -21.97
C VAL A 33 68.70 -28.04 -21.07
N LEU A 34 69.14 -28.16 -19.81
CA LEU A 34 70.31 -27.43 -19.28
C LEU A 34 70.62 -27.88 -17.84
N THR A 35 71.85 -28.32 -17.71
CA THR A 35 72.48 -29.07 -16.63
C THR A 35 73.11 -28.20 -15.54
N LYS A 36 73.41 -28.85 -14.40
CA LYS A 36 74.43 -28.59 -13.35
C LYS A 36 73.94 -27.77 -12.13
N SER A 37 73.71 -28.39 -10.95
CA SER A 37 74.64 -28.98 -9.93
C SER A 37 74.67 -28.02 -8.71
N VAL A 38 74.52 -28.36 -7.42
CA VAL A 38 75.26 -29.28 -6.53
C VAL A 38 74.58 -29.34 -5.12
N SER A 39 74.52 -30.54 -4.53
CA SER A 39 74.54 -31.03 -3.11
C SER A 39 73.77 -30.43 -1.90
N THR A 40 73.22 -31.38 -1.13
CA THR A 40 72.79 -31.50 0.31
C THR A 40 73.88 -31.14 1.38
N PRO A 41 73.71 -31.30 2.73
CA PRO A 41 72.62 -31.88 3.57
C PRO A 41 72.23 -31.10 4.86
N ALA A 42 71.36 -31.72 5.67
CA ALA A 42 70.83 -31.35 7.00
C ALA A 42 71.83 -31.48 8.18
N GLU A 43 71.55 -30.83 9.33
CA GLU A 43 71.78 -31.37 10.71
C GLU A 43 71.24 -30.46 11.87
N GLU A 44 70.55 -31.13 12.80
CA GLU A 44 70.41 -31.09 14.27
C GLU A 44 70.79 -29.91 15.25
N ALA A 45 69.95 -29.85 16.31
CA ALA A 45 70.23 -29.72 17.77
C ALA A 45 70.43 -28.37 18.54
N GLU A 46 69.52 -28.20 19.53
CA GLU A 46 69.65 -27.86 20.97
C GLU A 46 70.39 -26.63 21.57
N ASN A 47 69.59 -25.89 22.37
CA ASN A 47 69.76 -25.38 23.75
C ASN A 47 70.90 -24.44 24.24
N ASN A 48 70.40 -23.42 24.98
CA ASN A 48 70.82 -22.90 26.30
C ASN A 48 71.64 -21.60 26.49
N SER A 49 70.94 -20.64 27.13
CA SER A 49 71.30 -19.80 28.29
C SER A 49 72.54 -18.90 28.32
N GLY A 50 72.31 -17.60 28.62
CA GLY A 50 73.32 -16.69 29.19
C GLY A 50 72.79 -15.26 29.40
N GLN A 51 72.52 -14.89 30.67
CA GLN A 51 72.20 -13.53 31.13
C GLN A 51 73.46 -12.66 31.31
N THR A 52 73.42 -11.36 30.98
CA THR A 52 73.91 -10.25 31.85
C THR A 52 73.50 -8.84 31.39
N THR A 53 72.80 -8.14 32.30
CA THR A 53 72.81 -6.69 32.68
C THR A 53 72.74 -5.49 31.69
N VAL A 54 71.55 -4.87 31.68
CA VAL A 54 71.17 -3.44 31.95
C VAL A 54 72.00 -2.28 31.37
N VAL A 55 71.37 -1.50 30.46
CA VAL A 55 71.19 -0.02 30.56
C VAL A 55 69.84 0.36 29.94
N ARG A 56 69.06 1.22 30.64
CA ARG A 56 67.73 1.73 30.25
C ARG A 56 67.79 2.64 29.01
N GLY A 57 66.85 2.45 28.09
CA GLY A 57 66.47 3.39 27.03
C GLY A 57 65.19 2.92 26.35
N GLN A 58 64.21 3.79 26.22
CA GLN A 58 62.79 3.48 26.04
C GLN A 58 62.39 2.92 24.66
N SER A 59 61.32 2.11 24.72
CA SER A 59 60.25 1.93 23.72
C SER A 59 60.64 1.53 22.30
N THR A 60 60.31 0.30 21.91
CA THR A 60 59.32 0.04 20.85
C THR A 60 58.94 -1.44 20.82
N MET A 61 57.68 -1.69 20.56
CA MET A 61 57.01 -2.98 20.62
C MET A 61 57.53 -4.01 19.61
N SER A 62 57.87 -5.18 20.14
CA SER A 62 57.39 -6.51 19.74
C SER A 62 56.74 -6.65 18.35
N ALA A 63 57.52 -7.20 17.41
CA ALA A 63 56.99 -8.12 16.42
C ALA A 63 56.64 -9.46 17.11
N LYS A 64 55.36 -9.87 17.08
CA LYS A 64 54.98 -11.28 17.17
C LYS A 64 53.61 -11.54 16.55
N LEU A 65 53.60 -12.63 15.77
CA LEU A 65 52.47 -13.42 15.29
C LEU A 65 51.58 -12.82 14.21
N ILE A 66 51.94 -13.16 12.97
CA ILE A 66 50.99 -13.50 11.92
C ILE A 66 50.08 -14.62 12.47
N ARG A 67 48.87 -14.25 12.89
CA ARG A 67 47.72 -15.17 12.94
C ARG A 67 46.90 -14.90 11.70
N PHE A 68 46.64 -15.96 10.93
CA PHE A 68 45.66 -15.98 9.85
C PHE A 68 44.39 -15.23 10.25
N ILE A 69 44.08 -14.14 9.55
CA ILE A 69 42.78 -13.49 9.63
C ILE A 69 41.88 -14.28 8.68
N GLY A 70 41.06 -15.15 9.28
CA GLY A 70 40.07 -15.98 8.58
C GLY A 70 39.00 -15.16 7.88
N ASN A 71 38.40 -15.77 6.86
CA ASN A 71 37.32 -15.29 5.99
C ASN A 71 36.40 -14.21 6.59
N TYR A 72 36.69 -12.95 6.29
CA TYR A 72 35.72 -11.85 6.39
C TYR A 72 35.09 -11.64 5.02
N ASP A 73 33.78 -11.44 4.99
CA ASP A 73 33.03 -11.10 3.79
C ASP A 73 33.31 -9.63 3.45
N VAL A 74 34.41 -9.40 2.73
CA VAL A 74 34.79 -8.05 2.27
C VAL A 74 33.80 -7.64 1.18
N THR A 75 33.10 -6.52 1.39
CA THR A 75 32.18 -5.94 0.39
C THR A 75 32.92 -5.63 -0.92
N ALA A 76 32.19 -5.51 -2.03
CA ALA A 76 32.78 -5.23 -3.34
C ALA A 76 33.62 -3.92 -3.36
N GLU A 77 33.25 -2.96 -2.50
CA GLU A 77 33.93 -1.68 -2.28
C GLU A 77 35.22 -1.84 -1.47
N GLY A 78 35.18 -2.59 -0.36
CA GLY A 78 36.37 -2.94 0.41
C GLY A 78 37.38 -3.76 -0.41
N LYS A 79 36.90 -4.64 -1.31
CA LYS A 79 37.73 -5.36 -2.29
C LYS A 79 38.35 -4.42 -3.32
N PHE A 80 37.63 -3.41 -3.80
CA PHE A 80 38.16 -2.43 -4.76
C PHE A 80 39.27 -1.57 -4.15
N LEU A 81 39.11 -1.11 -2.90
CA LEU A 81 40.15 -0.38 -2.18
C LEU A 81 41.38 -1.27 -1.93
N TRP A 82 41.17 -2.55 -1.57
CA TRP A 82 42.27 -3.53 -1.42
C TRP A 82 42.92 -3.92 -2.75
N GLU A 83 42.19 -4.01 -3.87
CA GLU A 83 42.71 -4.21 -5.23
C GLU A 83 43.65 -3.06 -5.62
N ILE A 84 43.25 -1.81 -5.36
CA ILE A 84 44.09 -0.62 -5.55
C ILE A 84 45.39 -0.71 -4.73
N LEU A 85 45.30 -1.17 -3.47
CA LEU A 85 46.44 -1.24 -2.54
C LEU A 85 47.35 -2.46 -2.76
N THR A 86 46.84 -3.59 -3.27
CA THR A 86 47.61 -4.84 -3.48
C THR A 86 48.27 -4.97 -4.82
N GLN A 87 47.71 -4.37 -5.87
CA GLN A 87 48.27 -4.44 -7.21
C GLN A 87 49.52 -3.55 -7.39
N LEU A 88 49.98 -2.89 -6.30
CA LEU A 88 51.14 -2.01 -6.21
C LEU A 88 52.49 -2.62 -6.67
N ARG A 89 52.58 -3.91 -7.00
CA ARG A 89 53.83 -4.53 -7.50
C ARG A 89 53.75 -5.20 -8.86
N GLY A 90 52.58 -5.29 -9.49
CA GLY A 90 52.41 -5.94 -10.82
C GLY A 90 51.82 -5.03 -11.90
N LEU A 91 51.20 -3.92 -11.51
CA LEU A 91 50.64 -2.92 -12.41
C LEU A 91 51.21 -1.58 -11.95
N GLY A 92 52.01 -0.92 -12.79
CA GLY A 92 52.68 0.32 -12.43
C GLY A 92 51.70 1.40 -11.96
N VAL A 93 51.65 1.64 -10.65
CA VAL A 93 51.06 2.78 -9.92
C VAL A 93 49.75 3.39 -10.46
N GLY A 94 48.66 3.06 -9.76
CA GLY A 94 47.45 3.87 -9.46
C GLY A 94 47.06 5.03 -10.38
N ARG A 95 46.28 4.73 -11.43
CA ARG A 95 45.67 5.74 -12.32
C ARG A 95 44.22 5.38 -12.58
N LEU A 96 43.32 6.11 -11.94
CA LEU A 96 41.87 6.01 -12.15
C LEU A 96 41.48 7.05 -13.20
N VAL A 97 40.75 6.65 -14.24
CA VAL A 97 39.95 7.58 -15.03
C VAL A 97 38.69 7.90 -14.24
N THR A 98 38.42 9.19 -14.16
CA THR A 98 37.29 9.79 -13.44
C THR A 98 35.95 9.44 -14.09
N LYS A 99 34.87 9.54 -13.32
CA LYS A 99 33.44 9.32 -13.68
C LYS A 99 33.18 9.14 -15.17
N THR A 100 32.56 8.02 -15.53
CA THR A 100 32.15 7.67 -16.91
C THR A 100 31.46 8.82 -17.66
N GLU A 101 30.73 9.68 -16.95
CA GLU A 101 30.12 10.90 -17.49
C GLU A 101 31.12 11.90 -18.08
N TRP A 102 32.32 12.05 -17.51
CA TRP A 102 33.34 12.97 -18.01
C TRP A 102 33.95 12.47 -19.30
N ASN A 103 34.13 11.16 -19.43
CA ASN A 103 34.52 10.54 -20.69
C ASN A 103 33.42 10.71 -21.77
N ARG A 104 32.15 10.72 -21.37
CA ARG A 104 31.02 10.99 -22.27
C ARG A 104 30.92 12.46 -22.68
N LYS A 105 31.18 13.40 -21.76
CA LYS A 105 31.08 14.85 -22.00
C LYS A 105 32.31 15.43 -22.71
N TRP A 106 33.50 14.87 -22.48
CA TRP A 106 34.77 15.36 -23.03
C TRP A 106 35.65 14.22 -23.57
N PRO A 107 35.18 13.46 -24.58
CA PRO A 107 35.88 12.27 -25.08
C PRO A 107 37.27 12.56 -25.65
N GLU A 108 37.50 13.77 -26.18
CA GLU A 108 38.80 14.19 -26.73
C GLU A 108 39.72 14.85 -25.69
N GLN A 109 39.24 15.11 -24.46
CA GLN A 109 40.01 15.71 -23.37
C GLN A 109 39.71 15.00 -22.04
N PRO A 110 39.95 13.68 -21.96
CA PRO A 110 39.59 12.90 -20.78
C PRO A 110 40.42 13.34 -19.56
N SER A 111 39.78 13.28 -18.39
CA SER A 111 40.38 13.65 -17.12
C SER A 111 40.72 12.39 -16.33
N TYR A 112 41.80 12.45 -15.54
CA TYR A 112 42.26 11.29 -14.78
C TYR A 112 42.87 11.69 -13.43
N LEU A 113 42.77 10.77 -12.47
CA LEU A 113 43.34 10.84 -11.14
C LEU A 113 44.48 9.83 -11.02
N LYS A 114 45.64 10.31 -10.61
CA LYS A 114 46.79 9.47 -10.31
C LYS A 114 46.97 9.41 -8.80
N ILE A 115 46.75 8.24 -8.21
CA ILE A 115 46.84 8.06 -6.77
C ILE A 115 48.30 8.22 -6.35
N VAL A 116 48.56 9.20 -5.49
CA VAL A 116 49.90 9.52 -4.97
C VAL A 116 50.10 8.90 -3.59
N ARG A 117 49.05 8.84 -2.77
CA ARG A 117 49.10 8.29 -1.42
C ARG A 117 47.76 7.67 -1.04
N ALA A 118 47.80 6.60 -0.28
CA ALA A 118 46.62 5.97 0.29
C ALA A 118 46.87 5.68 1.78
N ARG A 119 45.89 5.94 2.63
CA ARG A 119 45.89 5.58 4.05
C ARG A 119 44.59 4.85 4.36
N PRO A 120 44.57 3.52 4.37
CA PRO A 120 43.39 2.77 4.75
C PRO A 120 43.10 3.00 6.24
N GLU A 121 41.82 3.05 6.60
CA GLU A 121 41.38 2.88 7.99
C GLU A 121 41.02 1.40 8.17
N MET A 122 41.46 0.81 9.29
CA MET A 122 41.19 -0.59 9.60
C MET A 122 39.89 -0.69 10.41
N ASP A 123 38.77 -0.32 9.79
CA ASP A 123 37.43 -0.59 10.32
C ASP A 123 37.02 -2.04 10.02
N ARG A 124 36.00 -2.56 10.73
CA ARG A 124 35.59 -3.98 10.71
C ARG A 124 35.27 -4.51 9.31
N TRP A 125 35.03 -3.62 8.35
CA TRP A 125 34.64 -3.93 6.99
C TRP A 125 35.55 -3.31 5.90
N LEU A 126 36.63 -2.61 6.27
CA LEU A 126 37.55 -1.92 5.35
C LEU A 126 36.85 -0.87 4.44
N HIS A 127 35.79 -0.21 4.92
CA HIS A 127 35.07 0.82 4.15
C HIS A 127 35.73 2.20 4.26
N GLY A 128 36.60 2.38 5.27
CA GLY A 128 37.26 3.65 5.55
C GLY A 128 38.65 3.77 4.94
N GLY A 129 39.00 4.97 4.47
CA GLY A 129 40.36 5.30 4.04
C GLY A 129 40.45 6.67 3.37
N LYS A 130 41.63 7.28 3.44
CA LYS A 130 41.94 8.53 2.77
C LYS A 130 42.84 8.26 1.56
N LEU A 131 42.45 8.76 0.40
CA LEU A 131 43.24 8.68 -0.81
C LEU A 131 43.64 10.08 -1.25
N TRP A 132 44.92 10.29 -1.55
CA TRP A 132 45.40 11.50 -2.19
C TRP A 132 45.76 11.18 -3.63
N ALA A 133 45.18 11.89 -4.58
CA ALA A 133 45.46 11.73 -5.99
C ALA A 133 45.77 13.07 -6.66
N GLU A 134 46.78 13.05 -7.53
CA GLU A 134 47.12 14.11 -8.46
C GLU A 134 46.05 14.15 -9.56
N PHE A 135 45.35 15.27 -9.66
CA PHE A 135 44.19 15.42 -10.52
C PHE A 135 44.52 16.19 -11.79
N THR A 136 44.37 15.52 -12.94
CA THR A 136 44.50 16.16 -14.25
C THR A 136 43.11 16.27 -14.88
N PHE A 137 42.60 17.48 -15.00
CA PHE A 137 41.33 17.76 -15.66
C PHE A 137 41.56 18.39 -17.02
N ARG A 138 41.06 17.74 -18.09
CA ARG A 138 41.18 18.21 -19.49
C ARG A 138 42.60 18.65 -19.86
N GLY A 139 43.59 17.81 -19.55
CA GLY A 139 45.01 18.04 -19.86
C GLY A 139 45.74 19.00 -18.91
N ARG A 140 45.08 19.61 -17.91
CA ARG A 140 45.74 20.46 -16.90
C ARG A 140 45.79 19.78 -15.55
N ASN A 141 46.98 19.71 -14.95
CA ASN A 141 47.16 19.24 -13.59
C ASN A 141 46.69 20.31 -12.59
N LEU A 142 45.69 19.97 -11.79
CA LEU A 142 45.07 20.82 -10.78
C LEU A 142 45.65 20.59 -9.37
N GLY A 143 46.67 19.74 -9.24
CA GLY A 143 47.33 19.42 -7.98
C GLY A 143 46.77 18.18 -7.29
N ILE A 144 47.20 17.96 -6.04
CA ILE A 144 46.85 16.78 -5.25
C ILE A 144 45.59 17.07 -4.43
N TYR A 145 44.57 16.22 -4.60
CA TYR A 145 43.32 16.27 -3.85
C TYR A 145 43.17 15.08 -2.92
N GLU A 146 42.55 15.29 -1.76
CA GLU A 146 42.12 14.25 -0.84
C GLU A 146 40.70 13.79 -1.18
N PHE A 147 40.52 12.48 -1.34
CA PHE A 147 39.25 11.83 -1.63
C PHE A 147 38.81 11.01 -0.41
N GLY A 148 37.57 11.23 0.03
CA GLY A 148 36.89 10.49 1.09
C GLY A 148 36.06 9.31 0.58
N THR A 149 35.41 8.60 1.50
CA THR A 149 34.81 7.24 1.45
C THR A 149 33.74 6.92 0.39
N GLU A 150 33.62 7.70 -0.68
CA GLU A 150 32.62 7.52 -1.74
C GLU A 150 33.24 7.10 -3.08
N LEU A 151 34.09 6.07 -3.06
CA LEU A 151 34.66 5.49 -4.27
C LEU A 151 33.83 4.29 -4.73
N ASN A 152 32.76 4.55 -5.47
CA ASN A 152 31.94 3.48 -6.03
C ASN A 152 32.59 2.87 -7.28
N ARG A 153 32.83 1.55 -7.28
CA ARG A 153 33.56 0.84 -8.35
C ARG A 153 33.01 1.07 -9.76
N SER A 154 31.71 1.32 -9.91
CA SER A 154 31.05 1.61 -11.20
C SER A 154 31.53 2.90 -11.87
N ASP A 155 32.03 3.84 -11.07
CA ASP A 155 32.30 5.21 -11.51
C ASP A 155 33.76 5.39 -11.95
N TRP A 156 34.60 4.39 -11.72
CA TRP A 156 36.04 4.50 -11.91
C TRP A 156 36.57 3.38 -12.81
N LYS A 157 37.45 3.74 -13.75
CA LYS A 157 38.16 2.77 -14.61
C LYS A 157 39.66 2.87 -14.34
N LEU A 158 40.33 1.74 -14.13
CA LEU A 158 41.79 1.69 -14.05
C LEU A 158 42.41 1.80 -15.45
N VAL A 159 43.45 2.62 -15.59
CA VAL A 159 44.17 2.85 -16.85
C VAL A 159 45.59 2.31 -16.77
N HIS A 160 46.03 1.63 -17.84
CA HIS A 160 47.38 1.08 -17.90
C HIS A 160 48.44 2.16 -18.15
N LYS A 161 49.67 1.93 -17.68
CA LYS A 161 50.75 2.94 -17.73
C LYS A 161 51.07 3.45 -19.13
N HIS A 162 50.97 2.59 -20.16
CA HIS A 162 51.25 2.96 -21.54
C HIS A 162 50.16 3.83 -22.18
N GLU A 163 48.93 3.81 -21.63
CA GLU A 163 47.80 4.60 -22.11
C GLU A 163 47.81 6.04 -21.55
N GLU A 164 48.63 6.34 -20.53
CA GLU A 164 48.68 7.65 -19.86
C GLU A 164 49.06 8.82 -20.80
N LYS A 165 49.90 8.57 -21.80
CA LYS A 165 50.30 9.61 -22.76
C LYS A 165 49.11 10.20 -23.52
N LEU A 166 48.07 9.40 -23.75
CA LEU A 166 46.84 9.83 -24.42
C LEU A 166 46.04 10.85 -23.60
N PHE A 167 46.22 10.90 -22.27
CA PHE A 167 45.49 11.79 -21.37
C PHE A 167 46.26 13.07 -21.03
N THR A 168 47.57 13.11 -21.30
CA THR A 168 48.47 14.22 -20.94
C THR A 168 48.80 15.13 -22.13
N GLU A 169 48.71 14.64 -23.37
CA GLU A 169 48.96 15.40 -24.60
C GLU A 169 47.64 15.94 -25.20
N ALA A 170 46.90 16.78 -24.46
CA ALA A 170 45.67 17.41 -24.97
C ALA A 170 46.00 18.65 -25.84
N LYS A 171 45.42 18.73 -27.04
CA LYS A 171 45.69 19.82 -28.01
C LYS A 171 45.25 21.22 -27.57
N ASP A 172 44.33 21.34 -26.60
CA ASP A 172 43.80 22.63 -26.09
C ASP A 172 43.62 22.59 -24.56
N ALA A 173 44.69 22.84 -23.81
CA ALA A 173 44.66 22.89 -22.34
C ALA A 173 43.92 24.13 -21.81
N MET A 174 43.18 23.98 -20.70
CA MET A 174 42.42 25.06 -20.06
C MET A 174 43.33 26.23 -19.63
N LYS A 175 43.06 27.45 -20.14
CA LYS A 175 43.78 28.68 -19.75
C LYS A 175 43.60 29.02 -18.27
N GLU A 176 44.57 29.73 -17.70
CA GLU A 176 44.58 30.16 -16.30
C GLU A 176 43.46 31.18 -16.00
N VAL A 177 42.61 30.86 -15.02
CA VAL A 177 41.52 31.73 -14.57
C VAL A 177 42.05 32.59 -13.42
N THR A 178 42.28 33.88 -13.67
CA THR A 178 42.58 34.86 -12.63
C THR A 178 41.31 35.24 -11.86
N LEU A 179 41.26 34.89 -10.57
CA LEU A 179 40.16 35.25 -9.68
C LEU A 179 40.33 36.69 -9.13
N PRO A 180 39.25 37.47 -8.97
CA PRO A 180 39.32 38.81 -8.40
C PRO A 180 39.67 38.74 -6.90
N GLY A 181 40.53 39.66 -6.42
CA GLY A 181 41.05 39.65 -5.05
C GLY A 181 40.03 39.93 -3.94
N SER A 182 38.82 40.39 -4.29
CA SER A 182 37.70 40.58 -3.35
C SER A 182 36.34 40.33 -4.01
N PHE A 183 35.40 39.80 -3.23
CA PHE A 183 34.02 39.58 -3.64
C PHE A 183 33.07 40.53 -2.90
N PRO A 184 31.96 40.96 -3.53
CA PRO A 184 30.94 41.74 -2.83
C PRO A 184 30.27 40.89 -1.73
N ILE A 185 30.02 41.52 -0.58
CA ILE A 185 29.30 40.92 0.54
C ILE A 185 27.80 40.88 0.19
N PRO A 186 27.06 39.81 0.55
CA PRO A 186 25.63 39.70 0.28
C PRO A 186 24.81 40.94 0.72
N PRO A 187 23.87 41.44 -0.10
CA PRO A 187 23.17 42.71 0.13
C PRO A 187 22.46 42.82 1.49
N LEU A 188 21.83 41.74 1.97
CA LEU A 188 21.18 41.70 3.29
C LEU A 188 22.17 41.93 4.44
N GLN A 189 23.38 41.34 4.33
CA GLN A 189 24.42 41.48 5.35
C GLN A 189 24.99 42.92 5.36
N VAL A 190 25.14 43.54 4.18
CA VAL A 190 25.51 44.96 4.07
C VAL A 190 24.44 45.87 4.68
N LEU A 191 23.16 45.58 4.46
CA LEU A 191 22.06 46.40 4.96
C LEU A 191 21.93 46.31 6.50
N LEU A 192 22.07 45.12 7.06
CA LEU A 192 22.09 44.91 8.52
C LEU A 192 23.29 45.59 9.16
N ALA A 193 24.48 45.49 8.56
CA ALA A 193 25.69 46.15 9.05
C ALA A 193 25.57 47.69 8.99
N LYS A 194 24.99 48.24 7.92
CA LYS A 194 24.68 49.68 7.80
C LYS A 194 23.69 50.16 8.87
N LYS A 195 22.62 49.40 9.13
CA LYS A 195 21.64 49.74 10.18
C LYS A 195 22.28 49.71 11.56
N TYR A 196 23.12 48.72 11.84
CA TYR A 196 23.83 48.62 13.11
C TYR A 196 24.85 49.76 13.28
N ALA A 197 25.61 50.09 12.24
CA ALA A 197 26.54 51.22 12.24
C ALA A 197 25.80 52.54 12.53
N LYS A 198 24.65 52.77 11.88
CA LYS A 198 23.80 53.95 12.11
C LYS A 198 23.22 54.00 13.53
N LYS A 199 22.83 52.85 14.10
CA LYS A 199 22.29 52.74 15.47
C LYS A 199 23.37 52.92 16.54
N SER A 200 24.62 52.59 16.20
CA SER A 200 25.80 52.67 17.08
C SER A 200 26.65 53.93 16.85
N GLY A 201 26.24 54.83 15.96
CA GLY A 201 26.93 56.10 15.66
C GLY A 201 28.23 55.98 14.83
N LEU A 202 28.43 54.86 14.13
CA LEU A 202 29.62 54.58 13.30
C LEU A 202 29.38 54.96 11.83
N GLU A 203 30.36 55.59 11.18
CA GLU A 203 30.31 55.91 9.73
C GLU A 203 30.62 54.68 8.86
N TRP A 204 29.84 54.51 7.79
CA TRP A 204 29.97 53.38 6.84
C TRP A 204 30.57 53.82 5.51
N THR A 205 31.52 53.05 4.98
CA THR A 205 32.22 53.31 3.70
C THR A 205 32.03 52.18 2.70
N ALA A 206 32.03 52.49 1.39
CA ALA A 206 31.79 51.52 0.32
C ALA A 206 32.82 50.38 0.23
N ALA A 207 34.04 50.58 0.77
CA ALA A 207 35.06 49.54 0.84
C ALA A 207 34.67 48.39 1.79
N GLN A 208 33.77 48.64 2.75
CA GLN A 208 33.28 47.65 3.72
C GLN A 208 32.19 46.74 3.15
N GLU A 209 31.81 46.92 1.87
CA GLU A 209 30.84 46.08 1.16
C GLU A 209 31.50 44.95 0.35
N ARG A 210 32.83 44.79 0.42
CA ARG A 210 33.56 43.71 -0.25
C ARG A 210 34.48 42.98 0.72
N ALA A 211 34.47 41.66 0.69
CA ALA A 211 35.32 40.80 1.50
C ALA A 211 36.54 40.30 0.69
N PRO A 212 37.75 40.22 1.30
CA PRO A 212 38.91 39.57 0.67
C PRO A 212 38.63 38.10 0.35
N LEU A 213 39.05 37.63 -0.83
CA LEU A 213 38.75 36.28 -1.32
C LEU A 213 39.13 35.15 -0.33
N GLN A 214 40.22 35.32 0.40
CA GLN A 214 40.73 34.34 1.38
C GLN A 214 39.78 34.09 2.56
N LEU A 215 38.91 35.05 2.88
CA LEU A 215 37.94 34.93 3.98
C LEU A 215 36.60 34.31 3.53
N ALA A 216 36.31 34.30 2.22
CA ALA A 216 35.10 33.69 1.66
C ALA A 216 35.20 32.15 1.54
N ILE A 217 36.40 31.59 1.69
CA ILE A 217 36.69 30.15 1.56
C ILE A 217 36.95 29.53 2.95
N ASP A 218 36.53 30.17 4.04
CA ASP A 218 36.62 29.59 5.39
C ASP A 218 35.40 28.67 5.66
N PRO A 219 35.57 27.34 5.75
CA PRO A 219 34.48 26.40 5.99
C PRO A 219 33.86 26.51 7.40
N GLN A 220 34.42 27.35 8.28
CA GLN A 220 33.95 27.54 9.65
C GLN A 220 33.12 28.82 9.87
N PHE A 221 32.77 29.57 8.81
CA PHE A 221 31.94 30.79 8.88
C PHE A 221 32.46 31.90 9.83
N LYS A 222 33.78 32.00 10.06
CA LYS A 222 34.38 33.00 10.96
C LYS A 222 34.18 34.46 10.53
N LEU A 223 33.77 34.71 9.28
CA LEU A 223 33.42 36.05 8.81
C LEU A 223 32.28 36.66 9.66
N LEU A 224 31.31 35.83 10.07
CA LEU A 224 30.20 36.25 10.93
C LEU A 224 30.66 36.54 12.37
N GLU A 225 31.60 35.76 12.92
CA GLU A 225 32.17 36.03 14.25
C GLU A 225 32.93 37.37 14.32
N LEU A 226 33.58 37.78 13.22
CA LEU A 226 34.30 39.06 13.15
C LEU A 226 33.35 40.26 13.12
N PHE A 227 32.18 40.15 12.48
CA PHE A 227 31.14 41.18 12.56
C PHE A 227 30.45 41.21 13.94
N ILE A 228 30.35 40.07 14.62
CA ILE A 228 29.68 39.92 15.92
C ILE A 228 30.59 40.29 17.11
N LYS A 229 31.92 40.35 16.94
CA LYS A 229 32.86 40.73 18.01
C LYS A 229 32.98 42.24 18.30
N GLN A 230 32.14 43.08 17.71
CA GLN A 230 31.97 44.49 18.12
C GLN A 230 30.52 44.80 18.51
N GLY A 231 30.04 44.14 19.57
CA GLY A 231 28.79 44.51 20.24
C GLY A 231 28.05 43.33 20.84
N ASP A 232 27.87 43.37 22.15
CA ASP A 232 27.28 42.37 23.04
C ASP A 232 25.81 42.02 22.66
N LEU A 233 25.59 41.16 21.65
CA LEU A 233 24.24 40.77 21.17
C LEU A 233 23.77 39.38 21.65
N THR A 234 24.56 38.64 22.42
CA THR A 234 24.21 37.25 22.80
C THR A 234 23.47 37.10 24.13
N LYS A 235 22.95 38.18 24.74
CA LYS A 235 22.23 38.06 26.03
C LYS A 235 20.79 37.54 25.98
N GLN A 236 20.20 37.30 24.81
CA GLN A 236 18.78 36.85 24.74
C GLN A 236 18.47 35.67 23.80
N GLY A 237 19.47 34.94 23.30
CA GLY A 237 19.24 33.64 22.65
C GLY A 237 18.41 33.67 21.35
N LYS A 238 18.39 34.79 20.63
CA LYS A 238 17.76 34.92 19.32
C LYS A 238 18.81 34.99 18.22
N THR A 239 18.59 34.33 17.08
CA THR A 239 19.49 34.41 15.91
C THR A 239 19.39 35.78 15.22
N ILE A 240 20.43 36.21 14.49
CA ILE A 240 20.42 37.51 13.77
C ILE A 240 19.24 37.65 12.78
N TYR A 241 18.63 36.53 12.40
CA TYR A 241 17.50 36.45 11.49
C TYR A 241 16.15 36.68 12.17
N GLU A 242 16.06 36.49 13.49
CA GLU A 242 14.84 36.70 14.28
C GLU A 242 14.58 38.18 14.60
N GLU A 243 15.57 39.06 14.40
CA GLU A 243 15.43 40.52 14.51
C GLU A 243 15.24 41.23 13.15
N VAL A 244 15.30 40.50 12.03
CA VAL A 244 15.12 41.10 10.70
C VAL A 244 13.66 41.46 10.51
N ASN A 245 13.36 42.75 10.38
CA ASN A 245 12.03 43.20 10.02
C ASN A 245 11.70 42.63 8.63
N PRO A 246 10.60 41.85 8.45
CA PRO A 246 10.23 41.26 7.17
C PRO A 246 10.17 42.28 6.01
N GLN A 247 9.86 43.54 6.33
CA GLN A 247 9.83 44.62 5.35
C GLN A 247 11.21 44.91 4.74
N ASP A 248 12.30 44.76 5.49
CA ASP A 248 13.66 44.99 4.98
C ASP A 248 14.07 43.93 3.94
N PHE A 249 13.57 42.71 4.09
CA PHE A 249 13.81 41.63 3.14
C PHE A 249 13.02 41.84 1.84
N LEU A 250 11.77 42.30 1.96
CA LEU A 250 10.92 42.68 0.83
C LEU A 250 11.44 43.93 0.12
N ASP A 251 12.00 44.91 0.83
CA ASP A 251 12.56 46.10 0.19
C ASP A 251 13.88 45.79 -0.56
N LEU A 252 14.67 44.82 -0.09
CA LEU A 252 15.91 44.37 -0.73
C LEU A 252 15.71 43.45 -1.94
N TYR A 253 14.74 42.53 -1.85
CA TYR A 253 14.56 41.44 -2.83
C TYR A 253 13.17 41.40 -3.46
N GLY A 254 12.22 42.25 -3.04
CA GLY A 254 10.81 42.22 -3.45
C GLY A 254 10.54 42.50 -4.93
N ALA A 255 11.48 43.12 -5.64
CA ALA A 255 11.40 43.27 -7.09
C ALA A 255 11.87 42.02 -7.87
N GLU A 256 12.67 41.16 -7.25
CA GLU A 256 13.18 39.89 -7.81
C GLU A 256 12.46 38.65 -7.26
N LEU A 257 11.65 38.82 -6.22
CA LEU A 257 10.77 37.78 -5.69
C LEU A 257 9.56 37.62 -6.63
N PRO A 258 9.28 36.40 -7.12
CA PRO A 258 8.11 36.16 -7.97
C PRO A 258 6.83 36.52 -7.20
N THR A 259 5.96 37.35 -7.81
CA THR A 259 4.68 37.80 -7.23
C THR A 259 3.64 36.68 -7.02
N LYS A 260 4.01 35.43 -7.32
CA LYS A 260 3.32 34.21 -6.91
C LYS A 260 4.38 33.19 -6.50
N VAL A 261 4.51 32.96 -5.20
CA VAL A 261 5.17 31.76 -4.68
C VAL A 261 4.08 30.72 -4.52
N GLU A 262 4.03 29.75 -5.43
CA GLU A 262 3.35 28.49 -5.18
C GLU A 262 4.27 27.60 -4.32
N PRO A 263 3.76 26.95 -3.26
CA PRO A 263 4.60 26.16 -2.39
C PRO A 263 5.09 24.89 -3.10
N TRP A 264 6.41 24.83 -3.33
CA TRP A 264 7.13 23.57 -3.48
C TRP A 264 7.18 22.85 -2.12
N ASN A 265 6.29 21.89 -1.89
CA ASN A 265 6.43 20.97 -0.76
C ASN A 265 7.24 19.74 -1.19
N VAL A 266 8.56 19.86 -1.00
CA VAL A 266 9.46 18.73 -0.80
C VAL A 266 9.13 18.16 0.58
N GLY A 267 8.56 16.96 0.64
CA GLY A 267 8.42 16.20 1.89
C GLY A 267 9.80 15.94 2.52
N PRO A 268 9.88 15.67 3.84
CA PRO A 268 11.13 15.72 4.59
C PRO A 268 12.18 14.80 3.97
N ALA A 269 13.28 15.40 3.51
CA ALA A 269 14.52 14.68 3.34
C ALA A 269 14.96 14.16 4.72
N ASP A 270 15.28 12.87 4.76
CA ASP A 270 15.87 12.17 5.88
C ASP A 270 16.98 13.02 6.53
N VAL A 271 16.67 13.58 7.69
CA VAL A 271 17.68 13.96 8.67
C VAL A 271 18.27 12.64 9.17
N ARG A 272 19.35 12.19 8.53
CA ARG A 272 20.27 11.23 9.14
C ARG A 272 20.80 11.87 10.40
N SER A 273 20.26 11.48 11.55
CA SER A 273 20.85 11.75 12.85
C SER A 273 22.19 11.04 12.94
N SER A 274 23.24 11.83 12.75
CA SER A 274 24.59 11.53 13.20
C SER A 274 24.61 11.25 14.71
N PHE A 275 25.21 10.12 15.10
CA PHE A 275 25.93 9.90 16.37
C PHE A 275 25.29 10.37 17.68
N VAL A 276 24.80 9.42 18.49
CA VAL A 276 25.23 9.28 19.89
C VAL A 276 25.39 7.79 20.23
N GLY A 277 26.59 7.26 19.96
CA GLY A 277 27.10 6.07 20.63
C GLY A 277 27.65 6.48 21.99
N GLY A 278 26.81 6.47 23.03
CA GLY A 278 27.20 6.65 24.42
C GLY A 278 27.18 5.30 25.15
N MET A 279 28.37 4.78 25.47
CA MET A 279 28.70 3.75 26.45
C MET A 279 27.54 3.01 27.16
N VAL A 280 27.34 1.73 26.83
CA VAL A 280 26.73 0.77 27.76
C VAL A 280 27.85 0.18 28.62
N HIS A 281 28.02 0.73 29.82
CA HIS A 281 28.67 0.02 30.92
C HIS A 281 27.60 -0.61 31.81
N SER A 282 27.87 -1.85 32.23
CA SER A 282 27.01 -2.69 33.04
C SER A 282 26.87 -2.19 34.48
N SER A 283 25.65 -2.12 34.98
CA SER A 283 25.37 -2.43 36.38
C SER A 283 23.89 -2.78 36.58
N LYS A 284 23.64 -3.98 37.10
CA LYS A 284 22.37 -4.38 37.71
C LYS A 284 21.98 -3.38 38.80
N GLN A 285 20.73 -2.90 38.80
CA GLN A 285 20.00 -2.64 40.04
C GLN A 285 18.49 -2.56 39.81
N GLN A 286 17.76 -3.19 40.73
CA GLN A 286 16.30 -3.15 40.87
C GLN A 286 15.82 -1.74 41.17
N ASN A 287 14.70 -1.34 40.57
CA ASN A 287 13.49 -0.78 41.20
C ASN A 287 12.63 -0.12 40.13
N GLY A 288 11.33 -0.46 40.10
CA GLY A 288 10.40 0.02 39.08
C GLY A 288 10.04 1.48 39.24
N TRP A 289 9.63 2.12 38.14
CA TRP A 289 8.64 3.19 38.06
C TRP A 289 8.14 3.26 36.60
N VAL A 290 6.82 3.47 36.47
CA VAL A 290 6.04 3.63 35.24
C VAL A 290 6.22 5.06 34.70
N ALA A 291 6.46 5.20 33.40
CA ALA A 291 6.03 6.34 32.57
C ALA A 291 6.33 6.04 31.09
N GLY A 292 5.33 6.18 30.22
CA GLY A 292 5.43 5.92 28.79
C GLY A 292 6.22 6.97 28.01
N SER A 293 6.64 6.57 26.82
CA SER A 293 7.11 7.48 25.78
C SER A 293 6.83 6.87 24.40
N ASP A 294 5.94 7.51 23.63
CA ASP A 294 5.60 7.20 22.23
C ASP A 294 6.79 7.20 21.24
N ALA A 295 8.02 7.48 21.70
CA ALA A 295 9.22 7.58 20.86
C ALA A 295 9.87 6.22 20.52
N ASP A 296 9.60 5.16 21.29
CA ASP A 296 10.20 3.83 21.05
C ASP A 296 9.46 3.00 19.98
N ASP A 297 8.27 3.42 19.55
CA ASP A 297 7.41 2.70 18.60
C ASP A 297 7.82 2.90 17.11
N GLU A 298 8.64 3.91 16.80
CA GLU A 298 9.05 4.21 15.40
C GLU A 298 10.15 3.28 14.86
N GLU A 299 11.00 2.71 15.72
CA GLU A 299 12.17 1.92 15.27
C GLU A 299 11.90 0.42 15.05
N GLN A 300 10.83 -0.16 15.62
CA GLN A 300 10.60 -1.60 15.50
C GLN A 300 9.99 -2.01 14.14
N PRO A 301 10.52 -3.07 13.48
CA PRO A 301 9.97 -3.53 12.21
C PRO A 301 8.59 -4.17 12.39
N VAL A 302 7.68 -3.88 11.45
CA VAL A 302 6.35 -4.53 11.42
C VAL A 302 6.52 -6.04 11.30
N LYS A 303 5.86 -6.78 12.20
CA LYS A 303 5.89 -8.24 12.21
C LYS A 303 4.91 -8.78 11.17
N LEU A 304 5.25 -9.89 10.52
CA LEU A 304 4.45 -10.45 9.42
C LEU A 304 3.81 -11.78 9.83
N ILE A 305 2.54 -11.97 9.45
CA ILE A 305 1.87 -13.26 9.47
C ILE A 305 1.56 -13.66 8.03
N LEU A 306 2.26 -14.65 7.49
CA LEU A 306 2.03 -15.16 6.14
C LEU A 306 1.00 -16.29 6.18
N VAL A 307 -0.15 -16.08 5.55
CA VAL A 307 -1.22 -17.09 5.42
C VAL A 307 -1.16 -17.71 4.03
N THR A 308 -1.00 -19.04 3.96
CA THR A 308 -0.91 -19.80 2.71
C THR A 308 -2.02 -20.82 2.57
N GLY A 309 -2.41 -21.11 1.32
CA GLY A 309 -3.42 -22.11 0.99
C GLY A 309 -2.84 -23.49 0.72
N GLY A 310 -3.54 -24.51 1.20
CA GLY A 310 -3.19 -25.89 0.94
C GLY A 310 -3.84 -26.46 -0.31
N VAL A 311 -4.81 -27.35 -0.11
CA VAL A 311 -5.28 -28.34 -1.10
C VAL A 311 -6.21 -27.75 -2.18
N ILE A 312 -7.06 -26.79 -1.82
CA ILE A 312 -8.05 -26.20 -2.73
C ILE A 312 -8.08 -24.68 -2.60
N SER A 313 -8.42 -24.00 -3.70
CA SER A 313 -8.87 -22.61 -3.63
C SER A 313 -10.23 -22.56 -2.91
N GLY A 314 -10.54 -21.46 -2.23
CA GLY A 314 -11.79 -21.34 -1.47
C GLY A 314 -11.82 -22.10 -0.13
N VAL A 315 -10.69 -22.61 0.37
CA VAL A 315 -10.60 -23.21 1.71
C VAL A 315 -10.92 -22.24 2.85
N GLY A 316 -11.11 -20.94 2.58
CA GLY A 316 -11.47 -19.94 3.59
C GLY A 316 -10.27 -19.18 4.15
N LYS A 317 -9.19 -19.02 3.34
CA LYS A 317 -8.01 -18.22 3.70
C LYS A 317 -8.39 -16.82 4.18
N GLY A 318 -9.17 -16.09 3.38
CA GLY A 318 -9.66 -14.75 3.74
C GLY A 318 -10.34 -14.66 5.09
N ILE A 319 -11.14 -15.68 5.47
CA ILE A 319 -11.81 -15.72 6.77
C ILE A 319 -10.82 -15.99 7.90
N ILE A 320 -9.87 -16.92 7.72
CA ILE A 320 -8.82 -17.18 8.72
C ILE A 320 -7.92 -15.95 8.90
N SER A 321 -7.41 -15.38 7.81
CA SER A 321 -6.60 -14.16 7.81
C SER A 321 -7.33 -13.01 8.53
N SER A 322 -8.60 -12.77 8.20
CA SER A 322 -9.41 -11.74 8.85
C SER A 322 -9.63 -12.04 10.34
N SER A 323 -9.85 -13.30 10.70
CA SER A 323 -10.09 -13.72 12.08
C SER A 323 -8.85 -13.58 12.97
N LEU A 324 -7.66 -13.86 12.43
CA LEU A 324 -6.39 -13.60 13.12
C LEU A 324 -6.23 -12.10 13.40
N GLY A 325 -6.59 -11.25 12.44
CA GLY A 325 -6.54 -9.81 12.63
C GLY A 325 -7.56 -9.30 13.65
N VAL A 326 -8.77 -9.89 13.71
CA VAL A 326 -9.76 -9.60 14.76
C VAL A 326 -9.20 -9.93 16.15
N LEU A 327 -8.55 -11.09 16.33
CA LEU A 327 -7.95 -11.46 17.61
C LEU A 327 -6.90 -10.44 18.07
N LEU A 328 -6.02 -10.05 17.16
CA LEU A 328 -4.98 -9.06 17.44
C LEU A 328 -5.58 -7.69 17.76
N LYS A 329 -6.55 -7.22 16.97
CA LYS A 329 -7.20 -5.92 17.17
C LYS A 329 -8.01 -5.86 18.47
N ALA A 330 -8.71 -6.94 18.82
CA ALA A 330 -9.45 -7.07 20.08
C ALA A 330 -8.54 -7.09 21.32
N ASN A 331 -7.22 -7.24 21.13
CA ASN A 331 -6.21 -7.17 22.19
C ASN A 331 -5.29 -5.94 22.03
N GLY A 332 -5.76 -4.91 21.32
CA GLY A 332 -5.09 -3.60 21.23
C GLY A 332 -3.94 -3.50 20.22
N TYR A 333 -3.67 -4.55 19.43
CA TYR A 333 -2.66 -4.46 18.37
C TYR A 333 -3.21 -3.75 17.13
N ARG A 334 -2.44 -2.79 16.60
CA ARG A 334 -2.64 -2.22 15.27
C ARG A 334 -2.28 -3.24 14.19
N VAL A 335 -3.24 -3.55 13.31
CA VAL A 335 -3.11 -4.59 12.28
C VAL A 335 -3.34 -4.00 10.89
N SER A 336 -2.47 -4.36 9.95
CA SER A 336 -2.66 -4.13 8.50
C SER A 336 -2.79 -5.45 7.75
N ALA A 337 -3.23 -5.39 6.50
CA ALA A 337 -3.40 -6.56 5.64
C ALA A 337 -2.84 -6.30 4.23
N ILE A 338 -2.20 -7.32 3.66
CA ILE A 338 -1.76 -7.36 2.26
C ILE A 338 -2.29 -8.63 1.64
N LYS A 339 -2.95 -8.51 0.49
CA LYS A 339 -3.35 -9.66 -0.33
C LYS A 339 -2.42 -9.76 -1.52
N ILE A 340 -1.83 -10.94 -1.69
CA ILE A 340 -1.09 -11.29 -2.88
C ILE A 340 -2.01 -12.12 -3.78
N ASP A 341 -2.22 -11.63 -4.99
CA ASP A 341 -2.95 -12.28 -6.04
C ASP A 341 -1.99 -12.75 -7.13
N PRO A 342 -1.82 -14.06 -7.31
CA PRO A 342 -0.83 -14.58 -8.24
C PRO A 342 -1.22 -14.38 -9.72
N TYR A 343 -2.45 -13.93 -10.02
CA TYR A 343 -2.89 -13.63 -11.39
C TYR A 343 -2.11 -12.47 -12.03
N ILE A 344 -2.16 -12.40 -13.37
CA ILE A 344 -1.36 -11.47 -14.18
C ILE A 344 -2.00 -10.09 -14.31
N ASN A 345 -3.32 -9.96 -14.26
CA ASN A 345 -3.99 -8.66 -14.33
C ASN A 345 -3.43 -7.68 -13.29
N ILE A 346 -3.28 -6.41 -13.68
CA ILE A 346 -2.73 -5.37 -12.80
C ILE A 346 -3.72 -5.02 -11.70
N ASP A 347 -5.01 -4.91 -12.06
CA ASP A 347 -6.13 -4.63 -11.18
C ASP A 347 -7.31 -5.54 -11.52
N ALA A 348 -8.36 -5.49 -10.69
CA ALA A 348 -9.59 -6.25 -10.90
C ALA A 348 -10.62 -5.49 -11.75
N GLY A 349 -10.38 -4.21 -12.08
CA GLY A 349 -11.38 -3.32 -12.70
C GLY A 349 -11.90 -3.80 -14.05
N THR A 350 -11.08 -4.57 -14.76
CA THR A 350 -11.39 -5.15 -16.08
C THR A 350 -12.05 -6.53 -16.01
N PHE A 351 -12.24 -7.09 -14.82
CA PHE A 351 -12.86 -8.40 -14.66
C PHE A 351 -14.35 -8.38 -15.03
N SER A 352 -14.79 -9.47 -15.67
CA SER A 352 -16.20 -9.78 -15.78
C SER A 352 -16.71 -10.22 -14.41
N PRO A 353 -17.84 -9.67 -13.91
CA PRO A 353 -18.47 -10.13 -12.68
C PRO A 353 -18.83 -11.63 -12.68
N PHE A 354 -18.91 -12.26 -13.87
CA PHE A 354 -19.19 -13.68 -14.00
C PHE A 354 -17.98 -14.60 -13.75
N GLU A 355 -16.75 -14.10 -13.84
CA GLU A 355 -15.54 -14.94 -13.73
C GLU A 355 -14.94 -14.91 -12.33
N HIS A 356 -14.63 -13.70 -11.85
CA HIS A 356 -13.91 -13.48 -10.60
C HIS A 356 -14.78 -12.85 -9.50
N GLY A 357 -16.09 -12.73 -9.74
CA GLY A 357 -17.02 -12.09 -8.82
C GLY A 357 -16.97 -10.56 -8.90
N GLU A 358 -17.50 -9.91 -7.88
CA GLU A 358 -17.60 -8.46 -7.80
C GLU A 358 -16.24 -7.77 -7.66
N VAL A 359 -16.05 -6.64 -8.35
CA VAL A 359 -14.91 -5.73 -8.13
C VAL A 359 -15.13 -4.94 -6.85
N PHE A 360 -14.16 -4.93 -5.96
CA PHE A 360 -14.20 -4.13 -4.73
C PHE A 360 -13.42 -2.82 -4.94
N VAL A 361 -13.99 -1.70 -4.51
CA VAL A 361 -13.35 -0.38 -4.65
C VAL A 361 -12.86 0.12 -3.31
N LEU A 362 -11.63 0.63 -3.28
CA LEU A 362 -10.98 1.22 -2.11
C LEU A 362 -11.12 2.74 -2.08
N ASP A 363 -10.73 3.36 -0.97
CA ASP A 363 -10.87 4.81 -0.76
C ASP A 363 -10.06 5.62 -1.77
N ASP A 364 -8.87 5.14 -2.14
CA ASP A 364 -7.98 5.76 -3.12
C ASP A 364 -8.39 5.47 -4.57
N GLY A 365 -9.54 4.82 -4.80
CA GLY A 365 -10.01 4.40 -6.11
C GLY A 365 -9.29 3.17 -6.66
N GLY A 366 -8.58 2.39 -5.84
CA GLY A 366 -8.07 1.09 -6.24
C GLY A 366 -9.20 0.10 -6.52
N GLU A 367 -9.19 -0.51 -7.71
CA GLU A 367 -10.08 -1.62 -8.07
C GLU A 367 -9.39 -2.95 -7.77
N VAL A 368 -9.90 -3.67 -6.77
CA VAL A 368 -9.23 -4.84 -6.18
C VAL A 368 -10.17 -6.03 -6.09
N ASP A 369 -9.60 -7.20 -5.85
CA ASP A 369 -10.36 -8.42 -5.59
C ASP A 369 -11.23 -8.27 -4.32
N LEU A 370 -12.38 -8.95 -4.33
CA LEU A 370 -13.39 -9.00 -3.27
C LEU A 370 -12.82 -9.42 -1.92
N ASP A 371 -11.74 -10.22 -1.91
CA ASP A 371 -11.09 -10.68 -0.69
C ASP A 371 -10.59 -9.52 0.19
N LEU A 372 -10.14 -8.40 -0.40
CA LEU A 372 -9.75 -7.22 0.39
C LEU A 372 -10.92 -6.64 1.17
N GLY A 373 -12.12 -6.70 0.59
CA GLY A 373 -13.34 -6.28 1.25
C GLY A 373 -13.69 -7.15 2.46
N ASN A 374 -13.13 -8.34 2.63
CA ASN A 374 -13.28 -9.09 3.88
C ASN A 374 -12.43 -8.48 5.00
N TYR A 375 -11.18 -8.09 4.70
CA TYR A 375 -10.29 -7.48 5.69
C TYR A 375 -10.83 -6.15 6.18
N GLU A 376 -11.26 -5.25 5.28
CA GLU A 376 -11.83 -3.97 5.71
C GLU A 376 -13.04 -4.19 6.62
N ARG A 377 -13.95 -5.10 6.25
CA ARG A 377 -15.16 -5.40 7.02
C ARG A 377 -14.87 -5.93 8.42
N PHE A 378 -13.99 -6.93 8.53
CA PHE A 378 -13.66 -7.57 9.80
C PHE A 378 -12.75 -6.72 10.68
N LEU A 379 -11.76 -6.07 10.08
CA LEU A 379 -10.74 -5.34 10.81
C LEU A 379 -11.14 -3.90 11.07
N ASN A 380 -12.14 -3.34 10.38
CA ASN A 380 -12.47 -1.91 10.43
C ASN A 380 -11.21 -1.06 10.15
N VAL A 381 -10.66 -1.24 8.95
CA VAL A 381 -9.47 -0.53 8.43
C VAL A 381 -9.76 -0.05 7.00
N SER A 382 -9.05 0.99 6.58
CA SER A 382 -9.07 1.51 5.21
C SER A 382 -7.77 1.10 4.50
N LEU A 383 -7.88 0.16 3.56
CA LEU A 383 -6.75 -0.29 2.75
C LEU A 383 -6.61 0.58 1.49
N CYS A 384 -5.42 0.57 0.89
CA CYS A 384 -5.12 1.26 -0.37
C CYS A 384 -4.80 0.27 -1.50
N ARG A 385 -4.75 0.76 -2.74
CA ARG A 385 -4.45 -0.06 -3.93
C ARG A 385 -3.16 -0.88 -3.84
N ASP A 386 -2.20 -0.40 -3.03
CA ASP A 386 -0.91 -1.03 -2.83
C ASP A 386 -0.96 -2.21 -1.85
N ASN A 387 -2.01 -2.32 -1.03
CA ASN A 387 -2.28 -3.51 -0.20
C ASN A 387 -2.69 -4.72 -1.05
N ASN A 388 -3.10 -4.50 -2.30
CA ASN A 388 -3.31 -5.54 -3.28
C ASN A 388 -2.07 -5.67 -4.19
N ILE A 389 -1.33 -6.77 -4.04
CA ILE A 389 -0.18 -7.10 -4.87
C ILE A 389 -0.63 -8.10 -5.92
N THR A 390 -0.46 -7.77 -7.20
CA THR A 390 -0.66 -8.71 -8.30
C THR A 390 0.65 -9.01 -9.01
N THR A 391 0.75 -10.15 -9.69
CA THR A 391 1.93 -10.47 -10.51
C THR A 391 2.14 -9.41 -11.60
N GLY A 392 1.05 -8.90 -12.19
CA GLY A 392 1.08 -7.79 -13.13
C GLY A 392 1.73 -6.52 -12.59
N LYS A 393 1.34 -6.08 -11.40
CA LYS A 393 1.91 -4.88 -10.73
C LYS A 393 3.42 -5.03 -10.53
N ILE A 394 3.86 -6.19 -10.03
CA ILE A 394 5.28 -6.44 -9.80
C ILE A 394 6.06 -6.46 -11.12
N TYR A 395 5.54 -7.15 -12.13
CA TYR A 395 6.20 -7.24 -13.44
C TYR A 395 6.27 -5.89 -14.13
N GLN A 396 5.19 -5.11 -14.12
CA GLN A 396 5.15 -3.75 -14.67
C GLN A 396 6.22 -2.88 -14.00
N LYS A 397 6.30 -2.89 -12.67
CA LYS A 397 7.30 -2.12 -11.92
C LYS A 397 8.73 -2.53 -12.27
N VAL A 398 9.00 -3.83 -12.36
CA VAL A 398 10.35 -4.34 -12.65
C VAL A 398 10.74 -4.06 -14.10
N ILE A 399 9.83 -4.21 -15.07
CA ILE A 399 10.05 -3.86 -16.47
C ILE A 399 10.30 -2.36 -16.60
N GLN A 400 9.55 -1.51 -15.90
CA GLN A 400 9.76 -0.06 -15.94
C GLN A 400 11.13 0.34 -15.36
N LYS A 401 11.53 -0.23 -14.22
CA LYS A 401 12.87 -0.04 -13.64
C LYS A 401 13.99 -0.48 -14.61
N GLU A 402 13.77 -1.59 -15.33
CA GLU A 402 14.71 -2.09 -16.33
C GLU A 402 14.89 -1.11 -17.50
N ARG A 403 13.78 -0.58 -18.04
CA ARG A 403 13.80 0.42 -19.11
C ARG A 403 14.42 1.75 -18.70
N ASN A 404 14.26 2.13 -17.44
CA ASN A 404 14.88 3.34 -16.87
C ASN A 404 16.40 3.18 -16.62
N GLY A 405 16.91 1.94 -16.67
CA GLY A 405 18.32 1.66 -16.43
C GLY A 405 18.69 1.46 -14.95
N ASP A 406 17.70 1.30 -14.06
CA ASP A 406 17.90 1.23 -12.60
C ASP A 406 18.73 0.00 -12.16
N TYR A 407 18.76 -1.06 -12.98
CA TYR A 407 19.59 -2.24 -12.76
C TYR A 407 21.00 -2.13 -13.35
N GLY A 408 21.41 -0.95 -13.82
CA GLY A 408 22.76 -0.68 -14.34
C GLY A 408 23.09 -1.48 -15.60
N GLY A 409 22.09 -1.78 -16.44
CA GLY A 409 22.23 -2.57 -17.67
C GLY A 409 22.48 -4.07 -17.45
N LYS A 410 22.41 -4.57 -16.21
CA LYS A 410 22.52 -6.00 -15.91
C LYS A 410 21.23 -6.73 -16.30
N THR A 411 21.36 -8.02 -16.58
CA THR A 411 20.21 -8.89 -16.87
C THR A 411 19.31 -9.03 -15.65
N VAL A 412 18.03 -8.72 -15.82
CA VAL A 412 16.98 -8.90 -14.82
C VAL A 412 16.49 -10.35 -14.85
N GLN A 413 16.25 -10.93 -13.66
CA GLN A 413 15.85 -12.32 -13.46
C GLN A 413 14.82 -12.41 -12.33
N VAL A 414 14.04 -13.49 -12.27
CA VAL A 414 13.07 -13.73 -11.19
C VAL A 414 13.73 -13.65 -9.80
N ILE A 415 14.91 -14.27 -9.66
CA ILE A 415 15.74 -14.14 -8.46
C ILE A 415 17.02 -13.40 -8.86
N PRO A 416 17.44 -12.34 -8.14
CA PRO A 416 16.80 -11.74 -6.97
C PRO A 416 15.82 -10.60 -7.29
N HIS A 417 15.60 -10.23 -8.57
CA HIS A 417 14.98 -8.94 -8.90
C HIS A 417 13.46 -8.93 -8.67
N ILE A 418 12.73 -9.97 -9.08
CA ILE A 418 11.29 -10.08 -8.81
C ILE A 418 11.06 -10.33 -7.31
N SER A 419 11.78 -11.29 -6.72
CA SER A 419 11.64 -11.60 -5.29
C SER A 419 12.04 -10.41 -4.40
N GLY A 420 13.06 -9.64 -4.80
CA GLY A 420 13.46 -8.39 -4.15
C GLY A 420 12.38 -7.31 -4.25
N ALA A 421 11.81 -7.11 -5.44
CA ALA A 421 10.72 -6.15 -5.63
C ALA A 421 9.47 -6.50 -4.79
N ILE A 422 9.17 -7.79 -4.60
CA ILE A 422 8.10 -8.27 -3.72
C ILE A 422 8.42 -7.92 -2.25
N ILE A 423 9.63 -8.21 -1.77
CA ILE A 423 10.05 -7.89 -0.39
C ILE A 423 9.97 -6.39 -0.13
N GLU A 424 10.54 -5.57 -1.03
CA GLU A 424 10.49 -4.10 -0.96
C GLU A 424 9.04 -3.60 -0.88
N TRP A 425 8.14 -4.19 -1.68
CA TRP A 425 6.73 -3.82 -1.68
C TRP A 425 6.06 -4.14 -0.35
N ILE A 426 6.22 -5.37 0.15
CA ILE A 426 5.62 -5.82 1.41
C ILE A 426 6.11 -4.98 2.58
N GLN A 427 7.42 -4.75 2.69
CA GLN A 427 7.99 -3.98 3.80
C GLN A 427 7.50 -2.54 3.84
N ARG A 428 7.41 -1.90 2.66
CA ARG A 428 6.88 -0.54 2.53
C ARG A 428 5.40 -0.49 2.91
N VAL A 429 4.57 -1.36 2.34
CA VAL A 429 3.12 -1.30 2.52
C VAL A 429 2.69 -1.74 3.92
N ALA A 430 3.37 -2.73 4.51
CA ALA A 430 3.12 -3.17 5.87
C ALA A 430 3.30 -2.05 6.91
N ALA A 431 4.14 -1.05 6.61
CA ALA A 431 4.38 0.10 7.47
C ALA A 431 3.36 1.23 7.32
N ILE A 432 2.50 1.21 6.30
CA ILE A 432 1.50 2.26 6.06
C ILE A 432 0.38 2.14 7.12
N PRO A 433 0.05 3.23 7.84
CA PRO A 433 -1.11 3.26 8.74
C PRO A 433 -2.42 3.06 7.98
N VAL A 434 -3.31 2.19 8.49
CA VAL A 434 -4.60 1.84 7.83
C VAL A 434 -5.82 1.98 8.75
N ASP A 435 -5.63 2.25 10.04
CA ASP A 435 -6.70 2.32 11.04
C ASP A 435 -7.10 3.76 11.42
N GLY A 436 -6.58 4.76 10.71
CA GLY A 436 -6.83 6.18 10.96
C GLY A 436 -6.03 6.77 12.13
N SER A 437 -5.24 5.97 12.87
CA SER A 437 -4.44 6.46 14.00
C SER A 437 -3.22 7.29 13.57
N GLY A 438 -2.83 7.20 12.29
CA GLY A 438 -1.56 7.75 11.79
C GLY A 438 -0.32 7.01 12.29
N LYS A 439 -0.47 5.99 13.14
CA LYS A 439 0.62 5.20 13.72
C LYS A 439 0.91 3.95 12.89
N ARG A 440 2.17 3.52 12.90
CA ARG A 440 2.64 2.32 12.21
C ARG A 440 1.95 1.06 12.77
N PRO A 441 1.53 0.09 11.92
CA PRO A 441 1.00 -1.19 12.38
C PRO A 441 2.05 -2.02 13.13
N HIS A 442 1.63 -2.75 14.17
CA HIS A 442 2.51 -3.72 14.84
C HIS A 442 2.65 -5.00 14.01
N VAL A 443 1.54 -5.44 13.42
CA VAL A 443 1.44 -6.70 12.67
C VAL A 443 0.81 -6.45 11.31
N CYS A 444 1.37 -7.04 10.26
CA CYS A 444 0.76 -7.09 8.94
C CYS A 444 0.46 -8.54 8.56
N ILE A 445 -0.79 -8.84 8.27
CA ILE A 445 -1.23 -10.15 7.78
C ILE A 445 -1.08 -10.15 6.27
N VAL A 446 -0.26 -11.05 5.75
CA VAL A 446 -0.04 -11.23 4.32
C VAL A 446 -0.71 -12.52 3.88
N GLU A 447 -1.77 -12.41 3.08
CA GLU A 447 -2.41 -13.58 2.50
C GLU A 447 -1.87 -13.85 1.09
N LEU A 448 -1.35 -15.05 0.87
CA LEU A 448 -1.01 -15.54 -0.46
C LEU A 448 -2.20 -16.27 -1.08
N GLY A 449 -2.76 -15.68 -2.13
CA GLY A 449 -3.80 -16.25 -2.97
C GLY A 449 -3.36 -17.52 -3.70
N GLY A 450 -4.31 -18.21 -4.32
CA GLY A 450 -4.05 -19.48 -5.00
C GLY A 450 -3.83 -20.66 -4.05
N THR A 451 -3.18 -21.72 -4.56
CA THR A 451 -2.81 -22.92 -3.81
C THR A 451 -1.30 -23.15 -3.82
N ILE A 452 -0.82 -24.02 -2.92
CA ILE A 452 0.60 -24.41 -2.90
C ILE A 452 0.89 -25.39 -4.05
N GLY A 453 1.98 -25.15 -4.78
CA GLY A 453 2.40 -25.97 -5.92
C GLY A 453 2.06 -25.39 -7.29
N ASP A 454 1.30 -24.29 -7.34
CA ASP A 454 1.02 -23.57 -8.58
C ASP A 454 2.25 -22.80 -9.05
N ILE A 455 2.46 -22.74 -10.38
CA ILE A 455 3.58 -22.02 -11.00
C ILE A 455 3.59 -20.53 -10.66
N GLU A 456 2.41 -19.95 -10.46
CA GLU A 456 2.21 -18.52 -10.23
C GLU A 456 2.67 -18.10 -8.82
N GLY A 457 2.62 -19.03 -7.85
CA GLY A 457 3.02 -18.77 -6.46
C GLY A 457 4.53 -18.81 -6.23
N MET A 458 5.30 -19.45 -7.12
CA MET A 458 6.74 -19.71 -6.93
C MET A 458 7.57 -18.45 -6.61
N PRO A 459 7.40 -17.29 -7.29
CA PRO A 459 8.17 -16.09 -6.98
C PRO A 459 7.91 -15.56 -5.57
N TYR A 460 6.67 -15.72 -5.07
CA TYR A 460 6.26 -15.22 -3.76
C TYR A 460 6.79 -16.11 -2.63
N TYR A 461 6.69 -17.43 -2.75
CA TYR A 461 7.30 -18.35 -1.77
C TYR A 461 8.80 -18.07 -1.63
N LYS A 462 9.48 -17.85 -2.77
CA LYS A 462 10.90 -17.51 -2.79
C LYS A 462 11.21 -16.15 -2.15
N ALA A 463 10.31 -15.18 -2.23
CA ALA A 463 10.48 -13.89 -1.57
C ALA A 463 10.50 -14.03 -0.04
N PHE A 464 9.71 -14.95 0.53
CA PHE A 464 9.66 -15.17 1.98
C PHE A 464 10.81 -16.01 2.55
N ASP A 465 11.62 -16.67 1.71
CA ASP A 465 12.78 -17.45 2.16
C ASP A 465 13.78 -16.65 3.00
N ILE A 466 13.86 -15.33 2.81
CA ILE A 466 14.78 -14.45 3.56
C ILE A 466 14.49 -14.49 5.07
N TYR A 467 13.23 -14.67 5.46
CA TYR A 467 12.80 -14.67 6.86
C TYR A 467 13.20 -15.93 7.65
N LYS A 468 13.76 -16.94 6.97
CA LYS A 468 14.40 -18.09 7.64
C LYS A 468 15.70 -17.75 8.33
N ARG A 469 16.37 -16.68 7.91
CA ARG A 469 17.68 -16.34 8.46
C ARG A 469 17.51 -16.04 9.95
N PRO A 470 18.48 -16.44 10.81
CA PRO A 470 18.39 -16.21 12.24
C PRO A 470 18.12 -14.74 12.62
N THR A 471 18.56 -13.79 11.78
CA THR A 471 18.34 -12.34 11.95
C THR A 471 16.89 -11.89 11.80
N HIS A 472 16.01 -12.72 11.22
CA HIS A 472 14.60 -12.40 10.94
C HIS A 472 13.63 -13.41 11.59
N ARG A 473 14.13 -14.26 12.50
CA ARG A 473 13.38 -15.41 13.05
C ARG A 473 12.08 -15.01 13.76
N ASP A 474 12.07 -13.84 14.38
CA ASP A 474 10.95 -13.25 15.14
C ASP A 474 10.16 -12.24 14.31
N GLN A 475 10.38 -12.15 12.99
CA GLN A 475 9.72 -11.20 12.10
C GLN A 475 8.63 -11.83 11.24
N LEU A 476 8.59 -13.16 11.11
CA LEU A 476 7.61 -13.88 10.31
C LEU A 476 7.01 -15.06 11.09
N MET A 477 5.69 -15.17 11.04
CA MET A 477 4.93 -16.36 11.42
C MET A 477 4.24 -16.91 10.18
N SER A 478 4.42 -18.20 9.91
CA SER A 478 3.80 -18.89 8.78
C SER A 478 2.56 -19.66 9.23
N VAL A 479 1.41 -19.32 8.69
CA VAL A 479 0.13 -19.99 8.93
C VAL A 479 -0.29 -20.73 7.65
N HIS A 480 -0.47 -22.04 7.74
CA HIS A 480 -0.90 -22.85 6.61
C HIS A 480 -2.34 -23.32 6.81
N VAL A 481 -3.23 -23.02 5.85
CA VAL A 481 -4.64 -23.41 5.90
C VAL A 481 -4.88 -24.58 4.95
N SER A 482 -5.30 -25.72 5.49
CA SER A 482 -5.49 -26.95 4.73
C SER A 482 -6.84 -27.60 5.02
N LEU A 483 -7.46 -28.18 3.98
CA LEU A 483 -8.75 -28.86 4.08
C LEU A 483 -8.57 -30.33 4.47
N LEU A 484 -9.34 -30.77 5.46
CA LEU A 484 -9.56 -32.17 5.77
C LEU A 484 -10.83 -32.64 5.08
N LEU A 485 -10.70 -33.67 4.24
CA LEU A 485 -11.84 -34.27 3.55
C LEU A 485 -12.49 -35.30 4.46
N ASP A 486 -13.81 -35.25 4.62
CA ASP A 486 -14.61 -36.31 5.29
C ASP A 486 -15.54 -36.96 4.25
N PRO A 487 -15.05 -37.91 3.41
CA PRO A 487 -15.90 -38.57 2.42
C PRO A 487 -17.02 -39.34 3.12
N LYS A 488 -18.27 -39.00 2.78
CA LYS A 488 -19.50 -39.62 3.35
C LYS A 488 -19.51 -41.16 3.26
N SER A 489 -18.81 -41.74 2.28
CA SER A 489 -18.69 -43.19 2.11
C SER A 489 -17.81 -43.88 3.15
N THR A 490 -16.87 -43.16 3.77
CA THR A 490 -15.91 -43.72 4.72
C THR A 490 -16.17 -43.32 6.17
N GLY A 491 -16.85 -42.18 6.40
CA GLY A 491 -17.18 -41.68 7.74
C GLY A 491 -15.96 -41.27 8.59
N GLU A 492 -14.77 -41.23 7.99
CA GLU A 492 -13.53 -40.86 8.67
C GLU A 492 -12.80 -39.74 7.90
N PRO A 493 -12.33 -38.70 8.60
CA PRO A 493 -11.57 -37.62 7.98
C PRO A 493 -10.23 -38.13 7.44
N LYS A 494 -9.97 -37.86 6.16
CA LYS A 494 -8.76 -38.26 5.45
C LYS A 494 -7.76 -37.12 5.41
N THR A 495 -6.61 -37.36 6.04
CA THR A 495 -5.52 -36.38 6.18
C THR A 495 -4.54 -36.35 5.00
N LYS A 496 -4.64 -37.29 4.05
CA LYS A 496 -3.63 -37.46 2.99
C LYS A 496 -3.39 -36.21 2.12
N PRO A 497 -4.43 -35.46 1.70
CA PRO A 497 -4.22 -34.21 0.96
C PRO A 497 -3.43 -33.17 1.76
N LEU A 498 -3.76 -33.01 3.05
CA LEU A 498 -3.03 -32.13 3.97
C LEU A 498 -1.55 -32.54 4.09
N GLN A 499 -1.26 -33.84 4.20
CA GLN A 499 0.12 -34.33 4.30
C GLN A 499 0.95 -33.97 3.06
N ASN A 500 0.36 -34.10 1.86
CA ASN A 500 1.01 -33.71 0.61
C ASN A 500 1.21 -32.19 0.53
N SER A 501 0.22 -31.43 0.98
CA SER A 501 0.27 -29.97 1.00
C SER A 501 1.41 -29.45 1.89
N LEU A 502 1.60 -30.03 3.07
CA LEU A 502 2.74 -29.72 3.95
C LEU A 502 4.08 -30.12 3.35
N LYS A 503 4.13 -31.24 2.61
CA LYS A 503 5.35 -31.65 1.90
C LYS A 503 5.74 -30.62 0.82
N LEU A 504 4.75 -30.11 0.07
CA LEU A 504 4.97 -29.09 -0.96
C LEU A 504 5.38 -27.75 -0.33
N LEU A 505 4.73 -27.33 0.75
CA LEU A 505 5.11 -26.12 1.49
C LEU A 505 6.58 -26.18 1.90
N ARG A 506 7.02 -27.32 2.44
CA ARG A 506 8.43 -27.54 2.82
C ARG A 506 9.37 -27.59 1.62
N SER A 507 8.97 -28.11 0.47
CA SER A 507 9.82 -28.12 -0.73
C SER A 507 10.00 -26.73 -1.32
N GLU A 508 8.98 -25.87 -1.23
CA GLU A 508 9.09 -24.43 -1.54
C GLU A 508 9.93 -23.68 -0.49
N GLY A 509 10.26 -24.35 0.61
CA GLY A 509 11.06 -23.78 1.67
C GLY A 509 10.24 -23.03 2.70
N LEU A 510 9.00 -23.36 3.00
CA LEU A 510 8.34 -22.79 4.18
C LEU A 510 7.99 -23.91 5.16
N ASN A 511 8.15 -23.63 6.43
CA ASN A 511 7.59 -24.45 7.50
C ASN A 511 6.32 -23.77 8.00
N SER A 512 5.34 -24.56 8.41
CA SER A 512 4.16 -24.03 9.10
C SER A 512 4.54 -23.76 10.55
N ASP A 513 4.25 -22.59 11.09
CA ASP A 513 4.30 -22.33 12.54
C ASP A 513 2.95 -22.61 13.20
N LEU A 514 1.86 -22.43 12.44
CA LEU A 514 0.50 -22.76 12.83
C LEU A 514 -0.20 -23.48 11.68
N LEU A 515 -0.82 -24.62 11.94
CA LEU A 515 -1.55 -25.39 10.93
C LEU A 515 -3.05 -25.31 11.22
N VAL A 516 -3.77 -24.62 10.34
CA VAL A 516 -5.23 -24.51 10.42
C VAL A 516 -5.86 -25.58 9.56
N CYS A 517 -6.49 -26.54 10.21
CA CYS A 517 -7.21 -27.65 9.60
C CYS A 517 -8.69 -27.30 9.48
N ARG A 518 -9.14 -26.96 8.28
CA ARG A 518 -10.57 -26.79 7.99
C ARG A 518 -11.24 -28.15 7.84
N SER A 519 -12.37 -28.36 8.50
CA SER A 519 -13.12 -29.63 8.48
C SER A 519 -14.63 -29.38 8.58
N GLU A 520 -15.45 -30.40 8.31
CA GLU A 520 -16.90 -30.31 8.56
C GLU A 520 -17.21 -30.42 10.06
N LYS A 521 -16.47 -31.28 10.78
CA LYS A 521 -16.67 -31.58 12.22
C LYS A 521 -15.45 -31.18 13.05
N PRO A 522 -15.61 -30.97 14.36
CA PRO A 522 -14.47 -30.77 15.27
C PRO A 522 -13.45 -31.90 15.19
N LEU A 523 -12.17 -31.57 15.33
CA LEU A 523 -11.09 -32.55 15.31
C LEU A 523 -11.04 -33.33 16.62
N THR A 524 -10.83 -34.65 16.50
CA THR A 524 -10.54 -35.50 17.66
C THR A 524 -9.06 -35.40 18.05
N ASP A 525 -8.74 -35.65 19.31
CA ASP A 525 -7.35 -35.58 19.81
C ASP A 525 -6.43 -36.54 19.06
N ARG A 526 -6.88 -37.77 18.82
CA ARG A 526 -6.15 -38.75 18.00
C ARG A 526 -5.84 -38.26 16.60
N LEU A 527 -6.75 -37.50 15.99
CA LEU A 527 -6.53 -36.92 14.66
C LEU A 527 -5.51 -35.78 14.73
N LYS A 528 -5.59 -34.95 15.77
CA LYS A 528 -4.59 -33.88 16.02
C LYS A 528 -3.19 -34.47 16.23
N GLU A 529 -3.05 -35.51 17.04
CA GLU A 529 -1.78 -36.25 17.25
C GLU A 529 -1.19 -36.74 15.93
N LYS A 530 -2.00 -37.41 15.11
CA LYS A 530 -1.57 -37.88 13.78
C LYS A 530 -1.13 -36.75 12.85
N ILE A 531 -1.82 -35.60 12.90
CA ILE A 531 -1.48 -34.43 12.08
C ILE A 531 -0.19 -33.78 12.60
N ALA A 532 -0.05 -33.65 13.92
CA ALA A 532 1.13 -33.12 14.60
C ALA A 532 2.39 -33.91 14.21
N GLU A 533 2.34 -35.25 14.26
CA GLU A 533 3.45 -36.12 13.86
C GLU A 533 3.88 -35.89 12.40
N VAL A 534 2.92 -35.79 11.46
CA VAL A 534 3.24 -35.61 10.04
C VAL A 534 3.66 -34.17 9.71
N GLY A 535 3.10 -33.21 10.45
CA GLY A 535 3.44 -31.80 10.36
C GLY A 535 4.80 -31.46 10.96
N MET A 536 5.30 -32.30 11.88
CA MET A 536 6.42 -31.99 12.77
C MET A 536 6.11 -30.73 13.61
N LEU A 537 4.91 -30.70 14.18
CA LEU A 537 4.37 -29.59 14.97
C LEU A 537 3.93 -30.10 16.34
N ASP A 538 3.92 -29.21 17.33
CA ASP A 538 3.33 -29.48 18.64
C ASP A 538 1.79 -29.48 18.56
N LEU A 539 1.12 -30.18 19.48
CA LEU A 539 -0.35 -30.31 19.49
C LEU A 539 -1.06 -28.94 19.54
N GLU A 540 -0.50 -27.98 20.26
CA GLU A 540 -1.04 -26.62 20.39
C GLU A 540 -1.06 -25.86 19.05
N GLN A 541 -0.15 -26.22 18.13
CA GLN A 541 -0.03 -25.58 16.82
C GLN A 541 -1.05 -26.10 15.79
N ILE A 542 -1.83 -27.13 16.15
CA ILE A 542 -2.85 -27.75 15.28
C ILE A 542 -4.24 -27.18 15.62
N ILE A 543 -4.71 -26.27 14.77
CA ILE A 543 -5.95 -25.52 14.98
C ILE A 543 -7.08 -26.14 14.16
N GLY A 544 -8.13 -26.60 14.83
CA GLY A 544 -9.32 -27.13 14.18
C GLY A 544 -10.35 -26.04 13.92
N VAL A 545 -10.70 -25.81 12.66
CA VAL A 545 -11.78 -24.88 12.28
C VAL A 545 -12.83 -25.68 11.53
N HIS A 546 -13.90 -26.02 12.24
CA HIS A 546 -15.01 -26.78 11.67
C HIS A 546 -16.05 -25.83 11.03
N ASP A 547 -16.98 -26.39 10.25
CA ASP A 547 -18.07 -25.59 9.70
C ASP A 547 -18.95 -25.02 10.84
N VAL A 548 -19.11 -23.70 10.83
CA VAL A 548 -19.85 -22.93 11.84
C VAL A 548 -21.14 -22.37 11.28
N SER A 549 -22.11 -22.08 12.15
CA SER A 549 -23.41 -21.51 11.75
C SER A 549 -23.29 -20.12 11.11
N ASN A 550 -22.31 -19.32 11.57
CA ASN A 550 -22.02 -18.01 11.01
C ASN A 550 -20.52 -17.71 11.09
N ILE A 551 -20.02 -16.88 10.17
CA ILE A 551 -18.58 -16.60 10.00
C ILE A 551 -17.95 -15.87 11.21
N TYR A 552 -18.75 -15.20 12.04
CA TYR A 552 -18.28 -14.46 13.21
C TYR A 552 -17.92 -15.35 14.39
N LYS A 553 -18.22 -16.66 14.31
CA LYS A 553 -17.71 -17.67 15.24
C LYS A 553 -16.26 -18.04 15.01
N VAL A 554 -15.73 -17.82 13.81
CA VAL A 554 -14.35 -18.24 13.49
C VAL A 554 -13.31 -17.53 14.39
N PRO A 555 -13.35 -16.20 14.59
CA PRO A 555 -12.47 -15.55 15.57
C PRO A 555 -12.60 -16.16 16.98
N LEU A 556 -13.82 -16.49 17.43
CA LEU A 556 -14.08 -17.09 18.74
C LEU A 556 -13.46 -18.49 18.87
N LEU A 557 -13.53 -19.31 17.81
CA LEU A 557 -12.89 -20.63 17.77
C LEU A 557 -11.35 -20.54 17.81
N LEU A 558 -10.78 -19.52 17.18
CA LEU A 558 -9.34 -19.28 17.26
C LEU A 558 -8.93 -18.78 18.66
N HIS A 559 -9.75 -17.94 19.28
CA HIS A 559 -9.54 -17.50 20.67
C HIS A 559 -9.55 -18.68 21.64
N GLN A 560 -10.54 -19.58 21.54
CA GLN A 560 -10.66 -20.78 22.39
C GLN A 560 -9.48 -21.74 22.25
N GLN A 561 -8.75 -21.70 21.14
CA GLN A 561 -7.58 -22.54 20.88
C GLN A 561 -6.26 -21.82 21.17
N ASN A 562 -6.28 -20.72 21.92
CA ASN A 562 -5.11 -19.95 22.37
C ASN A 562 -4.17 -19.55 21.22
N VAL A 563 -4.73 -19.17 20.07
CA VAL A 563 -3.95 -18.78 18.88
C VAL A 563 -3.22 -17.46 19.12
N LEU A 564 -3.80 -16.54 19.89
CA LEU A 564 -3.20 -15.24 20.19
C LEU A 564 -1.87 -15.40 20.95
N GLU A 565 -1.86 -16.23 21.98
CA GLU A 565 -0.69 -16.50 22.83
C GLU A 565 0.46 -17.09 21.99
N GLN A 566 0.12 -17.95 21.02
CA GLN A 566 1.08 -18.50 20.06
C GLN A 566 1.67 -17.41 19.15
N ILE A 567 0.85 -16.48 18.66
CA ILE A 567 1.31 -15.35 17.85
C ILE A 567 2.26 -14.45 18.67
N ILE A 568 1.84 -14.06 19.88
CA ILE A 568 2.64 -13.20 20.77
C ILE A 568 3.99 -13.85 21.06
N LYS A 569 4.00 -15.14 21.42
CA LYS A 569 5.22 -15.90 21.69
C LYS A 569 6.13 -16.03 20.46
N LYS A 570 5.55 -16.30 19.28
CA LYS A 570 6.32 -16.53 18.04
C LYS A 570 6.95 -15.25 17.50
N LEU A 571 6.20 -14.15 17.50
CA LEU A 571 6.62 -12.86 16.95
C LEU A 571 7.29 -11.95 17.99
N ASN A 572 7.34 -12.40 19.25
CA ASN A 572 7.83 -11.63 20.39
C ASN A 572 7.16 -10.24 20.46
N LEU A 573 5.82 -10.24 20.37
CA LEU A 573 5.04 -9.00 20.41
C LEU A 573 5.09 -8.39 21.80
N CYS A 574 5.24 -7.07 21.86
CA CYS A 574 5.16 -6.33 23.12
C CYS A 574 3.77 -6.51 23.75
N PRO A 575 3.67 -6.72 25.07
CA PRO A 575 2.39 -6.71 25.75
C PRO A 575 1.72 -5.34 25.58
N VAL A 576 0.44 -5.33 25.23
CA VAL A 576 -0.37 -4.10 25.23
C VAL A 576 -0.91 -3.87 26.64
N ASP A 577 -1.04 -2.61 27.06
CA ASP A 577 -1.57 -2.28 28.38
C ASP A 577 -3.00 -2.83 28.52
N PRO A 578 -3.30 -3.64 29.54
CA PRO A 578 -4.66 -4.16 29.77
C PRO A 578 -5.73 -3.08 29.86
N SER A 579 -5.39 -1.86 30.33
CA SER A 579 -6.31 -0.73 30.36
C SER A 579 -6.70 -0.23 28.96
N GLU A 580 -5.82 -0.33 27.97
CA GLU A 580 -6.12 -0.05 26.56
C GLU A 580 -7.00 -1.15 25.94
N THR A 581 -6.84 -2.40 26.37
CA THR A 581 -7.62 -3.53 25.83
C THR A 581 -9.09 -3.53 26.29
N LEU A 582 -9.37 -3.08 27.52
CA LEU A 582 -10.74 -3.06 28.09
C LEU A 582 -11.65 -2.09 27.32
N HIS A 583 -11.08 -1.02 26.78
CA HIS A 583 -11.76 -0.01 25.98
C HIS A 583 -11.58 -0.21 24.47
N SER A 584 -10.87 -1.26 24.04
CA SER A 584 -10.69 -1.54 22.62
C SER A 584 -12.04 -1.93 21.98
N THR A 585 -12.41 -1.21 20.93
CA THR A 585 -13.60 -1.51 20.12
C THR A 585 -13.17 -1.87 18.70
N PRO A 586 -13.47 -3.07 18.18
CA PRO A 586 -14.28 -4.10 18.82
C PRO A 586 -13.51 -5.10 19.68
N ASN A 587 -14.08 -5.46 20.84
CA ASN A 587 -13.55 -6.50 21.72
C ASN A 587 -14.22 -7.87 21.46
N ILE A 588 -13.68 -8.91 22.08
CA ILE A 588 -14.17 -10.29 21.90
C ILE A 588 -15.63 -10.48 22.37
N TYR A 589 -16.09 -9.68 23.34
CA TYR A 589 -17.46 -9.71 23.83
C TYR A 589 -18.44 -9.23 22.75
N GLN A 590 -18.16 -8.13 22.07
CA GLN A 590 -18.98 -7.63 20.97
C GLN A 590 -19.07 -8.65 19.82
N TRP A 591 -17.96 -9.32 19.47
CA TRP A 591 -17.98 -10.41 18.48
C TRP A 591 -18.82 -11.60 18.92
N THR A 592 -18.78 -11.94 20.21
CA THR A 592 -19.62 -13.01 20.80
C THR A 592 -21.10 -12.66 20.68
N GLN A 593 -21.48 -11.44 21.04
CA GLN A 593 -22.87 -11.00 20.95
C GLN A 593 -23.37 -10.90 19.51
N LEU A 594 -22.55 -10.36 18.61
CA LEU A 594 -22.83 -10.34 17.17
C LEU A 594 -23.09 -11.76 16.64
N SER A 595 -22.23 -12.73 16.99
CA SER A 595 -22.42 -14.13 16.62
C SER A 595 -23.74 -14.70 17.15
N ASN A 596 -24.12 -14.36 18.39
CA ASN A 596 -25.36 -14.85 19.00
C ASN A 596 -26.60 -14.27 18.30
N LEU A 597 -26.56 -12.99 17.93
CA LEU A 597 -27.65 -12.33 17.18
C LEU A 597 -27.86 -12.96 15.80
N CYS A 598 -26.79 -13.37 15.12
CA CYS A 598 -26.89 -14.08 13.84
C CYS A 598 -27.65 -15.40 13.94
N ASP A 599 -27.51 -16.12 15.06
CA ASP A 599 -28.12 -17.44 15.24
C ASP A 599 -29.58 -17.37 15.72
N HIS A 600 -30.02 -16.26 16.31
CA HIS A 600 -31.34 -16.12 16.96
C HIS A 600 -32.19 -14.95 16.44
N PRO A 601 -32.53 -14.90 15.14
CA PRO A 601 -33.38 -13.85 14.58
C PRO A 601 -34.86 -13.99 15.02
N THR A 602 -35.55 -12.86 15.19
CA THR A 602 -36.94 -12.83 15.69
C THR A 602 -38.04 -12.92 14.62
N GLY A 603 -37.67 -12.89 13.32
CA GLY A 603 -38.62 -12.96 12.20
C GLY A 603 -37.90 -13.10 10.86
N VAL A 604 -38.64 -13.16 9.75
CA VAL A 604 -38.07 -13.27 8.39
C VAL A 604 -38.31 -11.98 7.62
N CYS A 605 -37.31 -11.51 6.86
CA CYS A 605 -37.42 -10.40 5.92
C CYS A 605 -36.96 -10.88 4.53
N ARG A 606 -37.83 -10.74 3.52
CA ARG A 606 -37.56 -11.13 2.13
C ARG A 606 -37.21 -9.91 1.30
N ILE A 607 -36.05 -9.93 0.67
CA ILE A 607 -35.62 -8.87 -0.25
C ILE A 607 -35.46 -9.45 -1.65
N ALA A 608 -36.17 -8.90 -2.63
CA ALA A 608 -35.96 -9.20 -4.03
C ALA A 608 -34.76 -8.39 -4.54
N LEU A 609 -33.69 -9.09 -4.94
CA LEU A 609 -32.54 -8.49 -5.61
C LEU A 609 -32.72 -8.65 -7.12
N VAL A 610 -33.04 -7.55 -7.81
CA VAL A 610 -33.31 -7.52 -9.25
C VAL A 610 -32.03 -7.10 -9.98
N GLY A 611 -31.33 -8.06 -10.59
CA GLY A 611 -29.99 -7.85 -11.13
C GLY A 611 -29.73 -8.54 -12.47
N LYS A 612 -28.61 -8.19 -13.12
CA LYS A 612 -28.16 -8.79 -14.39
C LYS A 612 -27.35 -10.06 -14.20
N TYR A 613 -26.73 -10.23 -13.03
CA TYR A 613 -25.71 -11.25 -12.76
C TYR A 613 -26.22 -12.31 -11.75
N VAL A 614 -27.51 -12.64 -11.78
CA VAL A 614 -28.15 -13.49 -10.75
C VAL A 614 -27.75 -14.97 -10.76
N ARG A 615 -27.08 -15.44 -11.83
CA ARG A 615 -26.64 -16.85 -11.93
C ARG A 615 -25.50 -17.19 -10.98
N ILE A 616 -24.72 -16.19 -10.56
CA ILE A 616 -23.55 -16.35 -9.70
C ILE A 616 -23.75 -15.45 -8.50
N SER A 617 -23.90 -16.03 -7.31
CA SER A 617 -24.12 -15.29 -6.06
C SER A 617 -22.99 -14.31 -5.76
N ASP A 618 -21.78 -14.62 -6.23
CA ASP A 618 -20.55 -13.89 -5.90
C ASP A 618 -20.43 -12.57 -6.68
N ALA A 619 -21.22 -12.40 -7.75
CA ALA A 619 -21.29 -11.13 -8.49
C ALA A 619 -21.91 -9.98 -7.67
N TYR A 620 -22.62 -10.31 -6.58
CA TYR A 620 -23.24 -9.34 -5.65
C TYR A 620 -22.80 -9.61 -4.20
N ALA A 621 -21.61 -10.15 -4.00
CA ALA A 621 -21.15 -10.58 -2.68
C ALA A 621 -21.09 -9.45 -1.65
N SER A 622 -20.68 -8.23 -2.02
CA SER A 622 -20.67 -7.07 -1.12
C SER A 622 -22.09 -6.66 -0.74
N VAL A 623 -23.00 -6.59 -1.72
CA VAL A 623 -24.42 -6.27 -1.50
C VAL A 623 -25.05 -7.29 -0.56
N ASN A 624 -24.78 -8.58 -0.78
CA ASN A 624 -25.26 -9.67 0.08
C ASN A 624 -24.73 -9.53 1.52
N LYS A 625 -23.45 -9.19 1.70
CA LYS A 625 -22.86 -8.96 3.02
C LYS A 625 -23.49 -7.74 3.70
N ALA A 626 -23.68 -6.64 2.97
CA ALA A 626 -24.29 -5.41 3.50
C ALA A 626 -25.74 -5.63 3.95
N LEU A 627 -26.55 -6.37 3.16
CA LEU A 627 -27.90 -6.77 3.56
C LEU A 627 -27.88 -7.64 4.81
N ARG A 628 -26.93 -8.59 4.92
CA ARG A 628 -26.80 -9.44 6.13
C ARG A 628 -26.43 -8.60 7.35
N HIS A 629 -25.53 -7.63 7.23
CA HIS A 629 -25.20 -6.71 8.33
C HIS A 629 -26.45 -5.94 8.78
N ALA A 630 -27.19 -5.34 7.84
CA ALA A 630 -28.43 -4.65 8.13
C ALA A 630 -29.49 -5.55 8.78
N ALA A 631 -29.61 -6.80 8.32
CA ALA A 631 -30.57 -7.76 8.87
C ALA A 631 -30.25 -8.19 10.31
N ILE A 632 -28.97 -8.29 10.68
CA ILE A 632 -28.57 -8.54 12.07
C ILE A 632 -29.04 -7.40 12.98
N HIS A 633 -28.87 -6.14 12.54
CA HIS A 633 -29.29 -4.96 13.29
C HIS A 633 -30.81 -4.77 13.33
N ALA A 634 -31.53 -5.19 12.28
CA ALA A 634 -32.99 -5.28 12.30
C ALA A 634 -33.51 -6.49 13.11
N ASN A 635 -32.62 -7.38 13.57
CA ASN A 635 -32.92 -8.64 14.25
C ASN A 635 -33.87 -9.54 13.42
N ARG A 636 -33.50 -9.78 12.15
CA ARG A 636 -34.30 -10.53 11.18
C ARG A 636 -33.46 -11.55 10.43
N LYS A 637 -34.08 -12.68 10.12
CA LYS A 637 -33.56 -13.68 9.19
C LYS A 637 -33.77 -13.16 7.78
N LEU A 638 -32.67 -12.81 7.13
CA LEU A 638 -32.67 -12.37 5.75
C LEU A 638 -32.89 -13.54 4.79
N VAL A 639 -33.80 -13.36 3.84
CA VAL A 639 -33.95 -14.20 2.65
C VAL A 639 -33.77 -13.30 1.44
N ILE A 640 -32.70 -13.54 0.67
CA ILE A 640 -32.43 -12.82 -0.58
C ILE A 640 -32.97 -13.68 -1.72
N GLU A 641 -33.90 -13.12 -2.48
CA GLU A 641 -34.48 -13.78 -3.64
C GLU A 641 -33.99 -13.08 -4.90
N TYR A 642 -33.19 -13.79 -5.70
CA TYR A 642 -32.61 -13.23 -6.91
C TYR A 642 -33.62 -13.29 -8.06
N VAL A 643 -33.78 -12.17 -8.73
CA VAL A 643 -34.64 -12.03 -9.92
C VAL A 643 -33.78 -11.51 -11.06
N SER A 644 -33.68 -12.27 -12.15
CA SER A 644 -33.01 -11.78 -13.35
C SER A 644 -33.81 -10.62 -13.90
N SER A 645 -33.16 -9.49 -14.16
CA SER A 645 -33.89 -8.35 -14.74
C SER A 645 -34.38 -8.64 -16.15
N GLU A 646 -33.68 -9.47 -16.93
CA GLU A 646 -34.13 -9.94 -18.25
C GLU A 646 -35.45 -10.70 -18.18
N ASP A 647 -35.72 -11.44 -17.10
CA ASP A 647 -36.96 -12.22 -16.95
C ASP A 647 -38.20 -11.33 -16.78
N LEU A 648 -38.02 -10.02 -16.56
CA LEU A 648 -39.09 -9.03 -16.42
C LEU A 648 -39.40 -8.30 -17.73
N GLU A 649 -38.60 -8.50 -18.78
CA GLU A 649 -38.75 -7.84 -20.07
C GLU A 649 -39.84 -8.48 -20.95
N ASP A 650 -40.25 -7.75 -21.99
CA ASP A 650 -41.21 -8.27 -22.97
C ASP A 650 -40.56 -9.32 -23.87
N GLY A 651 -41.33 -10.29 -24.35
CA GLY A 651 -40.82 -11.37 -25.24
C GLY A 651 -40.22 -12.57 -24.50
N VAL A 652 -40.18 -12.55 -23.17
CA VAL A 652 -39.84 -13.71 -22.33
C VAL A 652 -41.01 -14.69 -22.27
N ALA A 653 -40.72 -15.98 -22.08
CA ALA A 653 -41.74 -17.01 -21.88
C ALA A 653 -42.66 -16.63 -20.69
N PRO A 654 -44.00 -16.67 -20.86
CA PRO A 654 -44.94 -16.20 -19.84
C PRO A 654 -44.75 -16.84 -18.46
N GLU A 655 -44.39 -18.13 -18.41
CA GLU A 655 -44.15 -18.86 -17.16
C GLU A 655 -42.93 -18.32 -16.39
N VAL A 656 -41.86 -17.97 -17.09
CA VAL A 656 -40.64 -17.42 -16.50
C VAL A 656 -40.91 -16.02 -15.97
N GLN A 657 -41.57 -15.19 -16.77
CA GLN A 657 -41.95 -13.82 -16.39
C GLN A 657 -42.92 -13.81 -15.20
N GLN A 658 -43.91 -14.71 -15.20
CA GLN A 658 -44.85 -14.86 -14.08
C GLN A 658 -44.11 -15.20 -12.78
N LYS A 659 -43.19 -16.16 -12.81
CA LYS A 659 -42.39 -16.56 -11.64
C LYS A 659 -41.53 -15.41 -11.10
N ALA A 660 -40.93 -14.62 -11.99
CA ALA A 660 -40.16 -13.44 -11.61
C ALA A 660 -41.04 -12.41 -10.88
N TRP A 661 -42.23 -12.11 -11.42
CA TRP A 661 -43.19 -11.20 -10.79
C TRP A 661 -43.77 -11.73 -9.48
N GLU A 662 -44.05 -13.03 -9.36
CA GLU A 662 -44.48 -13.64 -8.10
C GLU A 662 -43.43 -13.47 -7.00
N THR A 663 -42.14 -13.55 -7.37
CA THR A 663 -41.01 -13.33 -6.45
C THR A 663 -40.90 -11.88 -6.00
N ILE A 664 -41.13 -10.92 -6.90
CA ILE A 664 -41.15 -9.49 -6.54
C ILE A 664 -42.35 -9.18 -5.63
N LYS A 665 -43.55 -9.65 -6.00
CA LYS A 665 -44.80 -9.37 -5.27
C LYS A 665 -44.82 -9.93 -3.84
N ARG A 666 -44.11 -11.03 -3.58
CA ARG A 666 -44.01 -11.65 -2.24
C ARG A 666 -42.90 -11.06 -1.37
N SER A 667 -42.06 -10.19 -1.92
CA SER A 667 -40.91 -9.61 -1.20
C SER A 667 -41.32 -8.40 -0.38
N ASP A 668 -40.68 -8.22 0.78
CA ASP A 668 -40.93 -7.11 1.71
C ASP A 668 -40.17 -5.84 1.30
N GLY A 669 -39.18 -5.97 0.41
CA GLY A 669 -38.43 -4.87 -0.18
C GLY A 669 -37.74 -5.28 -1.48
N ILE A 670 -37.37 -4.29 -2.30
CA ILE A 670 -36.74 -4.44 -3.61
C ILE A 670 -35.40 -3.73 -3.61
N LEU A 671 -34.37 -4.39 -4.12
CA LEU A 671 -33.04 -3.81 -4.32
C LEU A 671 -32.63 -3.96 -5.78
N VAL A 672 -32.22 -2.86 -6.40
CA VAL A 672 -31.64 -2.85 -7.75
C VAL A 672 -30.18 -2.42 -7.62
N PRO A 673 -29.21 -3.33 -7.82
CA PRO A 673 -27.79 -3.04 -7.66
C PRO A 673 -27.20 -2.35 -8.90
N GLY A 674 -25.91 -2.02 -8.83
CA GLY A 674 -25.15 -1.56 -9.98
C GLY A 674 -25.06 -2.59 -11.12
N GLY A 675 -24.70 -2.11 -12.30
CA GLY A 675 -24.47 -2.93 -13.48
C GLY A 675 -23.97 -2.08 -14.65
N PHE A 676 -23.55 -2.73 -15.73
CA PHE A 676 -23.05 -2.06 -16.94
C PHE A 676 -23.79 -2.60 -18.18
N GLY A 677 -23.81 -1.80 -19.24
CA GLY A 677 -24.36 -2.18 -20.55
C GLY A 677 -25.88 -2.10 -20.63
N ASP A 678 -26.41 -2.38 -21.82
CA ASP A 678 -27.81 -2.23 -22.23
C ASP A 678 -28.74 -3.39 -21.78
N ARG A 679 -28.17 -4.57 -21.58
CA ARG A 679 -28.93 -5.79 -21.24
C ARG A 679 -29.67 -5.67 -19.91
N GLY A 680 -30.95 -6.06 -19.88
CA GLY A 680 -31.74 -6.19 -18.65
C GLY A 680 -32.18 -4.85 -18.01
N ILE A 681 -32.04 -3.72 -18.71
CA ILE A 681 -32.35 -2.38 -18.19
C ILE A 681 -33.87 -2.17 -18.08
N GLU A 682 -34.63 -2.58 -19.08
CA GLU A 682 -36.08 -2.36 -19.11
C GLU A 682 -36.79 -3.20 -18.02
N GLY A 683 -36.22 -4.36 -17.66
CA GLY A 683 -36.69 -5.11 -16.50
C GLY A 683 -36.44 -4.41 -15.16
N MET A 684 -35.28 -3.76 -15.00
CA MET A 684 -34.97 -2.97 -13.80
C MET A 684 -35.91 -1.76 -13.67
N ILE A 685 -36.20 -1.08 -14.78
CA ILE A 685 -37.14 0.04 -14.82
C ILE A 685 -38.54 -0.41 -14.37
N ARG A 686 -39.04 -1.56 -14.87
CA ARG A 686 -40.32 -2.14 -14.43
C ARG A 686 -40.35 -2.47 -12.94
N ALA A 687 -39.24 -2.98 -12.38
CA ALA A 687 -39.14 -3.24 -10.95
C ALA A 687 -39.21 -1.94 -10.12
N CYS A 688 -38.58 -0.86 -10.58
CA CYS A 688 -38.68 0.47 -9.96
C CYS A 688 -40.12 0.99 -9.97
N GLN A 689 -40.81 0.86 -11.11
CA GLN A 689 -42.22 1.24 -11.27
C GLN A 689 -43.11 0.49 -10.28
N TYR A 690 -42.95 -0.83 -10.19
CA TYR A 690 -43.73 -1.65 -9.27
C TYR A 690 -43.51 -1.21 -7.81
N ALA A 691 -42.26 -0.94 -7.43
CA ALA A 691 -41.94 -0.49 -6.08
C ALA A 691 -42.63 0.84 -5.74
N ARG A 692 -42.54 1.82 -6.65
CA ARG A 692 -43.19 3.14 -6.52
C ARG A 692 -44.71 3.02 -6.38
N GLU A 693 -45.36 2.30 -7.28
CA GLU A 693 -46.83 2.23 -7.35
C GLU A 693 -47.43 1.45 -6.19
N ASN A 694 -46.74 0.41 -5.70
CA ASN A 694 -47.22 -0.46 -4.63
C ASN A 694 -46.68 -0.07 -3.23
N LYS A 695 -45.93 1.04 -3.14
CA LYS A 695 -45.29 1.52 -1.92
C LYS A 695 -44.38 0.48 -1.25
N VAL A 696 -43.69 -0.34 -2.05
CA VAL A 696 -42.75 -1.36 -1.56
C VAL A 696 -41.39 -0.71 -1.33
N PRO A 697 -40.77 -0.85 -0.13
CA PRO A 697 -39.45 -0.33 0.15
C PRO A 697 -38.43 -0.63 -0.94
N TYR A 698 -37.73 0.39 -1.42
CA TYR A 698 -36.83 0.33 -2.56
C TYR A 698 -35.46 0.94 -2.24
N LEU A 699 -34.39 0.26 -2.67
CA LEU A 699 -33.04 0.78 -2.71
C LEU A 699 -32.42 0.57 -4.09
N GLY A 700 -32.10 1.67 -4.77
CA GLY A 700 -31.33 1.68 -6.01
C GLY A 700 -29.87 2.07 -5.77
N ILE A 701 -28.92 1.27 -6.27
CA ILE A 701 -27.48 1.53 -6.11
C ILE A 701 -26.86 1.76 -7.49
N CYS A 702 -26.15 2.87 -7.67
CA CYS A 702 -25.53 3.29 -8.92
C CYS A 702 -26.55 3.23 -10.07
N LEU A 703 -26.47 2.21 -10.93
CA LEU A 703 -27.43 1.97 -12.01
C LEU A 703 -28.89 1.90 -11.51
N GLY A 704 -29.14 1.40 -10.30
CA GLY A 704 -30.48 1.38 -9.72
C GLY A 704 -31.09 2.79 -9.56
N MET A 705 -30.30 3.76 -9.08
CA MET A 705 -30.74 5.17 -9.00
C MET A 705 -31.04 5.76 -10.39
N GLN A 706 -30.23 5.39 -11.39
CA GLN A 706 -30.40 5.83 -12.77
C GLN A 706 -31.69 5.24 -13.37
N CYS A 707 -31.94 3.95 -13.20
CA CYS A 707 -33.17 3.29 -13.62
C CYS A 707 -34.41 3.91 -12.96
N ALA A 708 -34.34 4.22 -11.66
CA ALA A 708 -35.44 4.90 -10.95
C ALA A 708 -35.71 6.30 -11.52
N SER A 709 -34.67 7.06 -11.87
CA SER A 709 -34.81 8.39 -12.48
C SER A 709 -35.42 8.30 -13.89
N ILE A 710 -35.02 7.32 -14.68
CA ILE A 710 -35.58 7.05 -16.03
C ILE A 710 -37.06 6.64 -15.92
N GLU A 711 -37.38 5.72 -15.02
CA GLU A 711 -38.76 5.28 -14.75
C GLU A 711 -39.67 6.45 -14.41
N PHE A 712 -39.23 7.30 -13.49
CA PHE A 712 -40.00 8.44 -13.03
C PHE A 712 -40.21 9.49 -14.13
N ALA A 713 -39.18 9.71 -14.96
CA ALA A 713 -39.28 10.60 -16.11
C ALA A 713 -40.33 10.12 -17.12
N ARG A 714 -40.36 8.81 -17.42
CA ARG A 714 -41.32 8.20 -18.35
C ARG A 714 -42.75 8.25 -17.79
N ASN A 715 -42.94 7.72 -16.58
CA ASN A 715 -44.28 7.41 -16.08
C ASN A 715 -44.94 8.56 -15.31
N VAL A 716 -44.16 9.46 -14.70
CA VAL A 716 -44.71 10.57 -13.90
C VAL A 716 -44.56 11.91 -14.62
N CYS A 717 -43.42 12.15 -15.27
CA CYS A 717 -43.17 13.41 -15.99
C CYS A 717 -43.65 13.39 -17.45
N GLY A 718 -44.08 12.24 -17.98
CA GLY A 718 -44.59 12.10 -19.34
C GLY A 718 -43.54 12.28 -20.43
N ILE A 719 -42.26 12.01 -20.13
CA ILE A 719 -41.17 12.12 -21.11
C ILE A 719 -41.04 10.78 -21.83
N ASP A 720 -41.76 10.66 -22.95
CA ASP A 720 -41.74 9.46 -23.77
C ASP A 720 -40.33 9.14 -24.28
N ASN A 721 -39.95 7.86 -24.20
CA ASN A 721 -38.63 7.35 -24.60
C ASN A 721 -37.45 8.01 -23.86
N ALA A 722 -37.67 8.60 -22.69
CA ALA A 722 -36.61 9.03 -21.79
C ALA A 722 -35.63 7.88 -21.50
N ASN A 723 -34.32 8.09 -21.66
CA ASN A 723 -33.33 7.04 -21.43
C ASN A 723 -31.93 7.60 -21.10
N SER A 724 -30.96 6.70 -20.91
CA SER A 724 -29.54 7.00 -20.74
C SER A 724 -28.79 7.02 -22.07
N VAL A 725 -27.84 7.94 -22.21
CA VAL A 725 -26.90 7.96 -23.34
C VAL A 725 -25.92 6.78 -23.34
N GLU A 726 -25.83 6.02 -22.23
CA GLU A 726 -25.12 4.74 -22.20
C GLU A 726 -25.74 3.73 -23.17
N PHE A 727 -27.07 3.66 -23.18
CA PHE A 727 -27.83 2.63 -23.89
C PHE A 727 -28.30 3.11 -25.27
N ASP A 728 -28.66 4.38 -25.40
CA ASP A 728 -29.06 4.99 -26.66
C ASP A 728 -28.39 6.35 -26.86
N ARG A 729 -27.42 6.39 -27.78
CA ARG A 729 -26.68 7.61 -28.13
C ARG A 729 -27.42 8.50 -29.14
N THR A 730 -28.56 8.06 -29.65
CA THR A 730 -29.36 8.80 -30.65
C THR A 730 -30.44 9.68 -30.01
N LEU A 731 -30.55 9.66 -28.68
CA LEU A 731 -31.52 10.44 -27.92
C LEU A 731 -31.35 11.94 -28.12
N ASP A 732 -32.47 12.62 -28.37
CA ASP A 732 -32.55 14.09 -28.29
C ASP A 732 -32.24 14.56 -26.87
N ASP A 733 -31.62 15.74 -26.73
CA ASP A 733 -31.25 16.35 -25.44
C ASP A 733 -32.39 16.38 -24.41
N SER A 734 -33.64 16.56 -24.85
CA SER A 734 -34.82 16.60 -23.97
C SER A 734 -35.21 15.25 -23.37
N LYS A 735 -34.69 14.14 -23.92
CA LYS A 735 -34.97 12.76 -23.51
C LYS A 735 -33.79 12.11 -22.77
N GLN A 736 -32.66 12.81 -22.68
CA GLN A 736 -31.46 12.34 -22.00
C GLN A 736 -31.59 12.56 -20.49
N ILE A 737 -32.07 11.54 -19.78
CA ILE A 737 -32.20 11.58 -18.31
C ILE A 737 -30.85 11.33 -17.64
N VAL A 738 -30.03 10.49 -18.25
CA VAL A 738 -28.70 10.12 -17.76
C VAL A 738 -27.70 10.38 -18.88
N ILE A 739 -26.63 11.13 -18.57
CA ILE A 739 -25.62 11.60 -19.51
C ILE A 739 -24.22 11.12 -19.10
N ASP A 740 -23.30 11.03 -20.07
CA ASP A 740 -21.88 10.76 -19.82
C ASP A 740 -21.25 12.03 -19.23
N MET A 741 -20.89 12.00 -17.95
CA MET A 741 -20.30 13.13 -17.24
C MET A 741 -19.01 12.70 -16.51
N PRO A 742 -17.97 12.34 -17.29
CA PRO A 742 -16.72 11.84 -16.74
C PRO A 742 -16.00 12.93 -15.94
N GLU A 743 -15.02 12.51 -15.16
CA GLU A 743 -14.18 13.43 -14.42
C GLU A 743 -12.96 13.83 -15.22
N HIS A 744 -12.67 15.13 -15.19
CA HIS A 744 -11.51 15.72 -15.86
C HIS A 744 -10.46 16.07 -14.81
N CYS A 745 -9.69 15.08 -14.38
CA CYS A 745 -8.58 15.26 -13.44
C CYS A 745 -7.23 15.15 -14.17
N ALA A 746 -6.89 16.18 -14.95
CA ALA A 746 -5.65 16.20 -15.75
C ALA A 746 -4.38 16.08 -14.88
N ALA A 747 -4.42 16.57 -13.64
CA ALA A 747 -3.28 16.58 -12.72
C ALA A 747 -2.94 15.19 -12.15
N THR A 748 -3.93 14.31 -11.92
CA THR A 748 -3.74 13.02 -11.24
C THR A 748 -3.82 11.80 -12.17
N HIS A 749 -4.55 11.88 -13.29
CA HIS A 749 -4.80 10.73 -14.17
C HIS A 749 -4.39 10.93 -15.64
N GLY A 750 -3.74 12.06 -15.96
CA GLY A 750 -3.35 12.41 -17.33
C GLY A 750 -4.51 13.01 -18.15
N LEU A 751 -4.29 13.22 -19.44
CA LEU A 751 -5.31 13.77 -20.36
C LEU A 751 -6.37 12.70 -20.66
N GLY A 752 -7.63 12.95 -20.31
CA GLY A 752 -8.75 12.08 -20.68
C GLY A 752 -10.00 12.23 -19.80
N ALA A 753 -11.09 11.60 -20.25
CA ALA A 753 -12.35 11.43 -19.51
C ALA A 753 -12.23 10.22 -18.57
N THR A 754 -12.05 10.46 -17.28
CA THR A 754 -11.87 9.40 -16.27
C THR A 754 -13.19 9.01 -15.59
N MET A 755 -13.26 7.77 -15.09
CA MET A 755 -14.40 7.30 -14.28
C MET A 755 -14.40 8.01 -12.93
N ARG A 756 -15.59 8.32 -12.38
CA ARG A 756 -15.73 8.74 -10.98
C ARG A 756 -15.49 7.52 -10.09
N LEU A 757 -14.34 7.52 -9.44
CA LEU A 757 -13.79 6.35 -8.74
C LEU A 757 -13.23 6.75 -7.36
N GLY A 758 -13.41 5.85 -6.38
CA GLY A 758 -12.90 6.02 -5.02
C GLY A 758 -13.82 6.82 -4.11
N ARG A 759 -13.30 7.20 -2.95
CA ARG A 759 -14.05 7.93 -1.92
C ARG A 759 -14.30 9.38 -2.36
N ARG A 760 -15.55 9.85 -2.29
CA ARG A 760 -15.96 11.23 -2.57
C ARG A 760 -16.93 11.74 -1.52
N MET A 761 -16.93 13.06 -1.36
CA MET A 761 -17.83 13.76 -0.46
C MET A 761 -19.18 14.03 -1.13
N THR A 762 -20.25 13.67 -0.45
CA THR A 762 -21.64 14.00 -0.80
C THR A 762 -22.26 14.85 0.31
N VAL A 763 -22.92 15.95 -0.05
CA VAL A 763 -23.51 16.91 0.89
C VAL A 763 -25.04 16.83 0.89
N PHE A 764 -25.58 16.78 2.11
CA PHE A 764 -26.93 17.17 2.56
C PHE A 764 -27.52 18.43 1.91
N LEU A 765 -28.48 18.35 0.98
CA LEU A 765 -29.23 19.53 0.53
C LEU A 765 -30.39 19.92 1.45
N THR A 766 -30.93 18.97 2.22
CA THR A 766 -32.06 19.18 3.16
C THR A 766 -31.84 18.47 4.50
N ASP A 767 -32.46 18.97 5.57
CA ASP A 767 -32.56 18.31 6.88
C ASP A 767 -33.68 17.26 6.91
N ASP A 768 -34.72 17.48 6.11
CA ASP A 768 -35.87 16.58 5.99
C ASP A 768 -35.55 15.44 5.01
N SER A 769 -34.69 14.52 5.44
CA SER A 769 -34.30 13.32 4.70
C SER A 769 -34.16 12.14 5.65
N LYS A 770 -34.68 10.99 5.20
CA LYS A 770 -34.53 9.72 5.92
C LYS A 770 -33.07 9.27 5.90
N LEU A 771 -32.40 9.34 4.76
CA LEU A 771 -30.98 9.03 4.67
C LEU A 771 -30.15 9.90 5.60
N ARG A 772 -30.38 11.22 5.63
CA ARG A 772 -29.62 12.11 6.52
C ARG A 772 -29.77 11.72 7.99
N HIS A 773 -30.99 11.39 8.42
CA HIS A 773 -31.22 10.87 9.78
C HIS A 773 -30.47 9.56 10.04
N LEU A 774 -30.49 8.61 9.09
CA LEU A 774 -29.79 7.33 9.24
C LEU A 774 -28.26 7.49 9.30
N TYR A 775 -27.69 8.44 8.55
CA TYR A 775 -26.26 8.76 8.62
C TYR A 775 -25.88 9.58 9.85
N GLY A 776 -26.82 10.39 10.39
CA GLY A 776 -26.59 11.29 11.52
C GLY A 776 -25.60 12.42 11.24
N ARG A 777 -25.37 12.78 9.97
CA ARG A 777 -24.37 13.77 9.53
C ARG A 777 -24.90 14.61 8.35
N GLY A 778 -24.42 15.84 8.23
CA GLY A 778 -24.79 16.75 7.12
C GLY A 778 -24.00 16.55 5.82
N ALA A 779 -22.91 15.78 5.86
CA ALA A 779 -22.15 15.34 4.69
C ALA A 779 -21.57 13.96 4.97
N VAL A 780 -21.36 13.18 3.92
CA VAL A 780 -20.90 11.79 3.98
C VAL A 780 -19.84 11.53 2.93
N GLU A 781 -18.92 10.62 3.23
CA GLU A 781 -17.91 10.16 2.30
C GLU A 781 -18.21 8.72 1.90
N GLU A 782 -18.43 8.50 0.61
CA GLU A 782 -18.81 7.19 0.08
C GLU A 782 -17.99 6.85 -1.17
N ARG A 783 -17.92 5.56 -1.52
CA ARG A 783 -17.10 5.09 -2.64
C ARG A 783 -17.91 5.03 -3.93
N HIS A 784 -17.35 5.57 -5.01
CA HIS A 784 -17.97 5.58 -6.33
C HIS A 784 -17.24 4.66 -7.30
N ARG A 785 -17.99 4.14 -8.28
CA ARG A 785 -17.48 3.37 -9.42
C ARG A 785 -18.42 3.49 -10.61
N HIS A 786 -18.50 4.68 -11.20
CA HIS A 786 -19.41 4.93 -12.31
C HIS A 786 -18.92 6.06 -13.21
N ARG A 787 -19.57 6.21 -14.36
CA ARG A 787 -19.23 7.22 -15.36
C ARG A 787 -20.41 8.13 -15.73
N TYR A 788 -21.63 7.63 -15.55
CA TYR A 788 -22.85 8.26 -16.00
C TYR A 788 -23.59 8.92 -14.84
N GLU A 789 -24.15 10.11 -15.10
CA GLU A 789 -24.82 10.93 -14.10
C GLU A 789 -26.20 11.36 -14.57
N VAL A 790 -27.11 11.60 -13.62
CA VAL A 790 -28.41 12.19 -13.94
C VAL A 790 -28.21 13.60 -14.49
N ASN A 791 -28.83 13.90 -15.62
CA ASN A 791 -28.70 15.17 -16.33
C ASN A 791 -29.20 16.33 -15.45
N PRO A 792 -28.34 17.29 -15.05
CA PRO A 792 -28.75 18.39 -14.18
C PRO A 792 -29.90 19.22 -14.76
N LYS A 793 -30.04 19.27 -16.09
CA LYS A 793 -31.12 19.98 -16.78
C LYS A 793 -32.50 19.43 -16.45
N ILE A 794 -32.63 18.12 -16.19
CA ILE A 794 -33.92 17.48 -15.91
C ILE A 794 -34.25 17.39 -14.42
N VAL A 795 -33.23 17.46 -13.56
CA VAL A 795 -33.36 17.32 -12.10
C VAL A 795 -34.43 18.24 -11.49
N PRO A 796 -34.50 19.55 -11.83
CA PRO A 796 -35.58 20.43 -11.38
C PRO A 796 -36.99 19.90 -11.66
N GLN A 797 -37.21 19.38 -12.88
CA GLN A 797 -38.50 18.86 -13.31
C GLN A 797 -38.87 17.60 -12.52
N LEU A 798 -37.93 16.66 -12.35
CA LEU A 798 -38.15 15.44 -11.57
C LEU A 798 -38.44 15.75 -10.09
N SER A 799 -37.72 16.72 -9.52
CA SER A 799 -37.86 17.13 -8.12
C SER A 799 -39.23 17.72 -7.82
N ARG A 800 -39.72 18.64 -8.69
CA ARG A 800 -41.06 19.23 -8.55
C ARG A 800 -42.17 18.20 -8.72
N ALA A 801 -41.95 17.17 -9.53
CA ALA A 801 -42.90 16.08 -9.74
C ALA A 801 -42.91 15.06 -8.57
N GLY A 802 -41.95 15.09 -7.65
CA GLY A 802 -41.97 14.32 -6.39
C GLY A 802 -40.77 13.40 -6.15
N LEU A 803 -39.81 13.33 -7.07
CA LEU A 803 -38.55 12.60 -6.89
C LEU A 803 -37.46 13.56 -6.44
N LEU A 804 -37.28 13.70 -5.12
CA LEU A 804 -36.44 14.72 -4.53
C LEU A 804 -34.97 14.31 -4.62
N PHE A 805 -34.14 15.17 -5.20
CA PHE A 805 -32.69 15.02 -5.15
C PHE A 805 -32.17 15.69 -3.88
N ILE A 806 -31.71 14.87 -2.94
CA ILE A 806 -31.40 15.31 -1.57
C ILE A 806 -29.91 15.40 -1.29
N GLY A 807 -29.07 14.81 -2.14
CA GLY A 807 -27.62 14.77 -1.96
C GLY A 807 -26.88 15.17 -3.22
N MET A 808 -25.84 15.99 -3.05
CA MET A 808 -25.02 16.50 -4.14
C MET A 808 -23.55 16.14 -3.93
N GLY A 809 -22.92 15.58 -4.96
CA GLY A 809 -21.49 15.31 -4.98
C GLY A 809 -20.68 16.59 -5.09
N VAL A 810 -19.60 16.67 -4.31
CA VAL A 810 -18.63 17.76 -4.41
C VAL A 810 -17.44 17.23 -5.20
N ASP A 811 -17.09 17.92 -6.28
CA ASP A 811 -15.83 17.67 -6.98
C ASP A 811 -14.71 18.29 -6.16
N GLU A 812 -14.19 17.48 -5.25
CA GLU A 812 -12.96 17.75 -4.53
C GLU A 812 -11.78 17.39 -5.42
N THR A 813 -11.18 18.40 -6.05
CA THR A 813 -9.78 18.32 -6.46
C THR A 813 -8.95 18.39 -5.18
N THR A 814 -8.86 17.30 -4.42
CA THR A 814 -8.09 17.31 -3.17
C THR A 814 -7.22 16.06 -3.06
N THR A 815 -5.94 16.22 -3.38
CA THR A 815 -4.90 15.50 -2.64
C THR A 815 -4.65 16.25 -1.34
N MET A 816 -4.29 15.54 -0.26
CA MET A 816 -4.12 16.03 1.12
C MET A 816 -3.11 17.21 1.30
N ILE A 817 -2.50 17.70 0.22
CA ILE A 817 -1.59 18.86 0.21
C ILE A 817 -2.33 20.17 -0.14
N GLU A 818 -3.58 20.11 -0.61
CA GLU A 818 -4.34 21.28 -1.11
C GLU A 818 -5.63 21.59 -0.32
N ALA A 819 -5.69 21.25 0.97
CA ALA A 819 -6.83 21.62 1.82
C ALA A 819 -7.10 23.15 1.88
N ASP A 820 -6.08 23.97 1.57
CA ASP A 820 -6.18 25.43 1.48
C ASP A 820 -6.62 25.98 0.12
N ARG A 821 -6.80 25.12 -0.91
CA ARG A 821 -7.25 25.52 -2.25
C ARG A 821 -8.41 24.67 -2.73
N ARG A 822 -9.55 24.72 -2.05
CA ARG A 822 -10.82 24.43 -2.75
C ARG A 822 -10.86 25.36 -3.96
N THR A 823 -11.13 24.83 -5.15
CA THR A 823 -11.52 25.70 -6.27
C THR A 823 -12.67 26.59 -5.78
N GLU A 824 -12.59 27.90 -6.04
CA GLU A 824 -13.60 28.87 -5.58
C GLU A 824 -15.01 28.39 -5.91
N SER A 825 -15.17 27.69 -7.03
CA SER A 825 -16.41 27.06 -7.50
C SER A 825 -16.94 25.92 -6.61
N SER A 826 -16.12 24.94 -6.19
CA SER A 826 -16.60 23.84 -5.32
C SER A 826 -16.93 24.35 -3.91
N ALA A 827 -16.16 25.29 -3.39
CA ALA A 827 -16.46 25.94 -2.10
C ALA A 827 -17.77 26.75 -2.15
N GLU A 828 -18.05 27.43 -3.26
CA GLU A 828 -19.32 28.11 -3.49
C GLU A 828 -20.49 27.15 -3.57
N LEU A 829 -20.36 26.03 -4.30
CA LEU A 829 -21.41 25.00 -4.36
C LEU A 829 -21.71 24.43 -2.98
N VAL A 830 -20.69 24.20 -2.14
CA VAL A 830 -20.88 23.76 -0.75
C VAL A 830 -21.53 24.86 0.11
N LYS A 831 -21.17 26.13 -0.07
CA LYS A 831 -21.82 27.25 0.64
C LYS A 831 -23.30 27.35 0.26
N MET A 832 -23.64 27.21 -1.02
CA MET A 832 -25.03 27.17 -1.49
C MET A 832 -25.75 25.94 -0.95
N ALA A 833 -25.09 24.78 -0.97
CA ALA A 833 -25.58 23.54 -0.39
C ALA A 833 -25.85 23.66 1.12
N ASN A 834 -25.20 24.59 1.82
CA ASN A 834 -25.41 24.83 3.26
C ASN A 834 -26.19 26.12 3.56
N ALA A 835 -26.57 26.91 2.56
CA ALA A 835 -27.26 28.17 2.77
C ALA A 835 -28.70 27.93 3.27
N ASN A 836 -29.06 28.57 4.38
CA ASN A 836 -30.42 28.59 4.89
C ASN A 836 -31.29 29.50 4.01
N CYS A 837 -32.33 28.95 3.40
CA CYS A 837 -33.32 29.73 2.66
C CYS A 837 -34.24 30.45 3.65
N ASN A 838 -33.91 31.69 4.00
CA ASN A 838 -34.77 32.53 4.83
C ASN A 838 -36.12 32.77 4.12
N GLY A 839 -37.22 32.22 4.65
CA GLY A 839 -38.58 32.55 4.23
C GLY A 839 -39.37 31.49 3.43
N TYR A 840 -38.80 30.31 3.17
CA TYR A 840 -39.49 29.20 2.49
C TYR A 840 -39.78 28.03 3.45
N ASN A 841 -40.85 27.27 3.20
CA ASN A 841 -41.09 25.97 3.87
C ASN A 841 -40.00 24.95 3.42
N GLY A 842 -39.80 23.87 4.18
CA GLY A 842 -38.65 22.95 3.98
C GLY A 842 -38.55 22.34 2.57
N LEU A 843 -39.68 22.07 1.92
CA LEU A 843 -39.73 21.53 0.56
C LEU A 843 -39.45 22.61 -0.51
N ASP A 844 -40.08 23.78 -0.41
CA ASP A 844 -39.85 24.87 -1.36
C ASP A 844 -38.41 25.38 -1.26
N ALA A 845 -37.82 25.37 -0.06
CA ALA A 845 -36.41 25.66 0.15
C ALA A 845 -35.50 24.69 -0.60
N LEU A 846 -35.78 23.38 -0.53
CA LEU A 846 -35.03 22.37 -1.28
C LEU A 846 -35.17 22.55 -2.79
N LEU A 847 -36.39 22.75 -3.30
CA LEU A 847 -36.64 22.93 -4.73
C LEU A 847 -35.91 24.15 -5.30
N ASN A 848 -35.99 25.29 -4.60
CA ASN A 848 -35.27 26.51 -5.00
C ASN A 848 -33.75 26.30 -5.01
N LYS A 849 -33.22 25.52 -4.07
CA LYS A 849 -31.80 25.20 -3.99
C LYS A 849 -31.35 24.32 -5.16
N ILE A 850 -32.16 23.33 -5.52
CA ILE A 850 -31.94 22.48 -6.70
C ILE A 850 -31.94 23.32 -7.96
N ASP A 851 -32.90 24.24 -8.12
CA ASP A 851 -32.97 25.15 -9.27
C ASP A 851 -31.70 25.98 -9.40
N GLN A 852 -31.27 26.64 -8.31
CA GLN A 852 -30.07 27.47 -8.31
C GLN A 852 -28.79 26.66 -8.63
N LEU A 853 -28.69 25.44 -8.11
CA LEU A 853 -27.54 24.56 -8.37
C LEU A 853 -27.53 24.11 -9.84
N CYS A 854 -28.66 23.63 -10.37
CA CYS A 854 -28.75 23.14 -11.74
C CYS A 854 -28.67 24.24 -12.80
N GLU A 855 -29.12 25.47 -12.51
CA GLU A 855 -28.94 26.63 -13.41
C GLU A 855 -27.47 27.07 -13.53
N ARG A 856 -26.70 26.95 -12.43
CA ARG A 856 -25.27 27.28 -12.40
C ARG A 856 -24.38 26.14 -12.91
N GLY A 857 -24.75 24.89 -12.67
CA GLY A 857 -23.96 23.69 -12.98
C GLY A 857 -23.71 23.50 -14.48
N GLY A 858 -22.45 23.25 -14.84
CA GLY A 858 -22.05 22.97 -16.23
C GLY A 858 -21.95 21.48 -16.56
N ASP A 859 -21.53 21.20 -17.79
CA ASP A 859 -21.30 19.87 -18.37
C ASP A 859 -19.99 19.20 -17.91
N GLY A 860 -19.30 19.77 -16.91
CA GLY A 860 -18.03 19.28 -16.41
C GLY A 860 -16.82 19.54 -17.31
N LYS A 861 -16.98 20.30 -18.41
CA LYS A 861 -15.86 20.72 -19.29
C LYS A 861 -15.43 22.17 -19.02
N ASP A 862 -16.38 23.10 -18.93
CA ASP A 862 -16.10 24.55 -18.81
C ASP A 862 -16.53 25.16 -17.46
N LYS A 863 -17.39 24.49 -16.70
CA LYS A 863 -17.83 24.89 -15.34
C LYS A 863 -17.89 23.66 -14.43
N THR A 864 -17.80 23.85 -13.11
CA THR A 864 -17.99 22.76 -12.13
C THR A 864 -19.32 22.04 -12.39
N ALA A 865 -19.23 20.73 -12.59
CA ALA A 865 -20.38 19.87 -12.78
C ALA A 865 -21.12 19.70 -11.46
N VAL A 866 -22.45 19.82 -11.50
CA VAL A 866 -23.31 19.49 -10.38
C VAL A 866 -23.74 18.04 -10.57
N ARG A 867 -23.31 17.16 -9.67
CA ARG A 867 -23.67 15.74 -9.67
C ARG A 867 -24.65 15.48 -8.54
N MET A 868 -25.81 14.95 -8.87
CA MET A 868 -26.80 14.59 -7.86
C MET A 868 -26.66 13.11 -7.53
N GLU A 869 -26.39 12.81 -6.27
CA GLU A 869 -25.90 11.49 -5.85
C GLU A 869 -26.88 10.73 -4.96
N MET A 870 -27.95 11.37 -4.50
CA MET A 870 -28.98 10.75 -3.66
C MET A 870 -30.37 11.24 -4.04
N ILE A 871 -31.31 10.29 -4.19
CA ILE A 871 -32.73 10.55 -4.40
C ILE A 871 -33.58 9.95 -3.28
N GLU A 872 -34.63 10.68 -2.90
CA GLU A 872 -35.69 10.22 -2.02
C GLU A 872 -37.06 10.56 -2.65
N MET A 873 -38.00 9.62 -2.63
CA MET A 873 -39.36 9.91 -3.09
C MET A 873 -40.24 10.40 -1.95
N LYS A 874 -40.98 11.49 -2.22
CA LYS A 874 -41.99 12.02 -1.30
C LYS A 874 -43.13 11.02 -1.09
N ASP A 875 -43.67 10.96 0.13
CA ASP A 875 -44.85 10.15 0.51
C ASP A 875 -44.72 8.62 0.31
N HIS A 876 -43.49 8.13 0.13
CA HIS A 876 -43.16 6.71 0.05
C HIS A 876 -42.48 6.22 1.34
N PRO A 877 -42.79 5.02 1.89
CA PRO A 877 -42.21 4.53 3.15
C PRO A 877 -40.68 4.50 3.13
N TYR A 878 -40.09 4.01 2.04
CA TYR A 878 -38.65 4.09 1.78
C TYR A 878 -38.38 3.90 0.29
N PHE A 879 -38.12 4.96 -0.46
CA PHE A 879 -37.70 4.86 -1.86
C PHE A 879 -36.45 5.70 -2.00
N VAL A 880 -35.31 5.03 -1.98
CA VAL A 880 -34.00 5.65 -1.96
C VAL A 880 -33.20 5.17 -3.15
N GLY A 881 -32.52 6.08 -3.82
CA GLY A 881 -31.50 5.77 -4.82
C GLY A 881 -30.22 6.51 -4.47
N VAL A 882 -29.08 5.86 -4.64
CA VAL A 882 -27.76 6.45 -4.43
C VAL A 882 -26.83 6.14 -5.60
N GLN A 883 -25.97 7.08 -5.99
CA GLN A 883 -24.98 6.87 -7.05
C GLN A 883 -23.74 6.13 -6.55
N TYR A 884 -23.33 6.38 -5.30
CA TYR A 884 -22.22 5.64 -4.67
C TYR A 884 -22.61 4.19 -4.35
N HIS A 885 -21.62 3.41 -3.93
CA HIS A 885 -21.75 2.01 -3.54
C HIS A 885 -21.70 1.85 -2.00
N PRO A 886 -22.85 1.98 -1.30
CA PRO A 886 -22.92 1.89 0.16
C PRO A 886 -22.48 0.53 0.74
N GLU A 887 -22.39 -0.51 -0.09
CA GLU A 887 -22.04 -1.88 0.30
C GLU A 887 -20.57 -2.06 0.67
N TYR A 888 -19.69 -1.16 0.20
CA TYR A 888 -18.25 -1.25 0.46
C TYR A 888 -17.89 -0.85 1.89
N LEU A 889 -18.55 0.18 2.43
CA LEU A 889 -18.31 0.69 3.80
C LEU A 889 -19.18 0.01 4.87
N SER A 890 -19.90 -1.05 4.52
CA SER A 890 -20.76 -1.78 5.46
C SER A 890 -19.95 -2.73 6.35
N HIS A 891 -20.00 -2.54 7.67
CA HIS A 891 -19.36 -3.42 8.66
C HIS A 891 -20.40 -4.21 9.46
N PRO A 892 -20.06 -5.39 10.02
CA PRO A 892 -20.99 -6.18 10.83
C PRO A 892 -21.47 -5.43 12.08
N LEU A 893 -20.59 -4.63 12.70
CA LEU A 893 -20.91 -3.84 13.89
C LEU A 893 -21.52 -2.47 13.55
N LYS A 894 -21.30 -1.98 12.33
CA LYS A 894 -21.82 -0.71 11.83
C LYS A 894 -22.32 -0.90 10.40
N PRO A 895 -23.59 -1.30 10.22
CA PRO A 895 -24.14 -1.59 8.92
C PRO A 895 -24.25 -0.31 8.10
N SER A 896 -24.22 -0.47 6.78
CA SER A 896 -24.41 0.66 5.88
C SER A 896 -25.81 1.28 6.04
N PRO A 897 -25.91 2.61 6.24
CA PRO A 897 -27.19 3.28 6.54
C PRO A 897 -28.28 3.08 5.47
N PRO A 898 -28.02 3.18 4.15
CA PRO A 898 -29.04 2.90 3.14
C PRO A 898 -29.59 1.46 3.18
N PHE A 899 -28.75 0.49 3.51
CA PHE A 899 -29.18 -0.91 3.67
C PHE A 899 -29.98 -1.11 4.95
N LEU A 900 -29.55 -0.50 6.06
CA LEU A 900 -30.29 -0.54 7.32
C LEU A 900 -31.69 0.09 7.15
N GLY A 901 -31.77 1.24 6.48
CA GLY A 901 -33.05 1.90 6.16
C GLY A 901 -34.00 1.00 5.37
N LEU A 902 -33.49 0.31 4.35
CA LEU A 902 -34.27 -0.64 3.55
C LEU A 902 -34.85 -1.78 4.42
N LEU A 903 -34.00 -2.41 5.24
CA LEU A 903 -34.40 -3.53 6.09
C LEU A 903 -35.39 -3.11 7.17
N LEU A 904 -35.15 -1.96 7.82
CA LEU A 904 -36.05 -1.40 8.81
C LEU A 904 -37.40 -1.02 8.18
N ALA A 905 -37.42 -0.50 6.96
CA ALA A 905 -38.65 -0.18 6.24
C ALA A 905 -39.43 -1.45 5.86
N ALA A 906 -38.75 -2.45 5.30
CA ALA A 906 -39.33 -3.75 4.98
C ALA A 906 -39.94 -4.44 6.21
N CYS A 907 -39.34 -4.22 7.38
CA CYS A 907 -39.80 -4.78 8.65
C CYS A 907 -40.77 -3.87 9.43
N LYS A 908 -41.15 -2.70 8.88
CA LYS A 908 -42.01 -1.69 9.53
C LYS A 908 -41.46 -1.18 10.87
N GLN A 909 -40.14 -1.14 10.99
CA GLN A 909 -39.40 -0.67 12.17
C GLN A 909 -38.76 0.71 11.96
N LEU A 910 -38.71 1.22 10.72
CA LEU A 910 -38.03 2.46 10.39
C LEU A 910 -38.54 3.66 11.19
N GLU A 911 -39.85 3.87 11.27
CA GLU A 911 -40.40 5.00 12.04
C GLU A 911 -40.04 4.90 13.53
N GLY A 912 -40.11 3.71 14.12
CA GLY A 912 -39.71 3.50 15.52
C GLY A 912 -38.23 3.79 15.77
N TYR A 913 -37.37 3.42 14.81
CA TYR A 913 -35.94 3.71 14.84
C TYR A 913 -35.67 5.22 14.76
N MET A 914 -36.30 5.92 13.81
CA MET A 914 -36.12 7.37 13.62
C MET A 914 -36.53 8.21 14.84
N HIS A 915 -37.53 7.76 15.60
CA HIS A 915 -37.98 8.44 16.82
C HIS A 915 -37.18 8.03 18.08
N GLY A 916 -36.11 7.24 17.94
CA GLY A 916 -35.30 6.75 19.06
C GLY A 916 -36.03 5.76 19.97
N LYS A 917 -37.16 5.19 19.53
CA LYS A 917 -38.01 4.29 20.34
C LYS A 917 -37.58 2.82 20.25
N CYS A 918 -36.81 2.47 19.21
CA CYS A 918 -36.32 1.12 18.97
C CYS A 918 -34.80 1.15 18.70
N PRO A 919 -33.95 1.16 19.74
CA PRO A 919 -32.51 0.98 19.52
C PRO A 919 -32.25 -0.38 18.87
N THR A 920 -31.24 -0.47 18.01
CA THR A 920 -30.84 -1.78 17.49
C THR A 920 -30.24 -2.61 18.61
N PRO A 921 -30.26 -3.96 18.52
CA PRO A 921 -29.62 -4.82 19.51
C PRO A 921 -28.14 -4.49 19.74
N MET A 922 -27.46 -3.95 18.73
CA MET A 922 -26.06 -3.55 18.82
C MET A 922 -25.86 -2.18 19.46
N ASP A 923 -26.82 -1.25 19.33
CA ASP A 923 -26.78 0.03 20.05
C ASP A 923 -26.82 -0.20 21.57
N ILE A 924 -27.59 -1.19 22.02
CA ILE A 924 -27.65 -1.59 23.43
C ILE A 924 -26.29 -2.13 23.93
N LEU A 925 -25.54 -2.81 23.07
CA LEU A 925 -24.23 -3.40 23.38
C LEU A 925 -23.07 -2.41 23.25
N ALA A 926 -23.32 -1.24 22.67
CA ALA A 926 -22.36 -0.16 22.53
C ALA A 926 -22.38 0.81 23.72
N ASP A 927 -23.37 0.70 24.62
CA ASP A 927 -23.40 1.46 25.87
C ASP A 927 -22.48 0.80 26.92
N PRO A 928 -21.33 1.39 27.27
CA PRO A 928 -20.43 0.82 28.27
C PRO A 928 -21.00 0.84 29.70
N GLN A 929 -22.14 1.49 29.95
CA GLN A 929 -22.84 1.47 31.25
C GLN A 929 -23.86 0.32 31.38
N ALA A 930 -24.29 -0.29 30.27
CA ALA A 930 -25.24 -1.40 30.22
C ALA A 930 -24.51 -2.76 30.23
#